data_AF-A0A6L9EPM7-F1
#
_entry.id   AF-A0A6L9EPM7-F1
#
_cell.length_a   1.000
_cell.length_b   1.000
_cell.length_c   1.000
_cell.angle_alpha   90.00
_cell.angle_beta   90.00
_cell.angle_gamma   90.00
#
_symmetry.space_group_name_H-M   'P 1'
#
loop_
_entity.id
_entity.type
_entity.pdbx_description
1 polymer ?
#
loop_
_entity_poly.entity_id
_entity_poly.type
_entity_poly.pdbx_seq_one_letter_code
_entity_poly.pdbx_strand_id
1 'polypeptide(L)'
;MNNAKYTINSKEYWNYRFKEDWELAKGIEQTTYFANLACKLFPDWLIKDICKNSYEICDLGCAEGDALPILKKTFPMCKVCGEDFSENAVSIANEKHSSFEFKVADILKPDKEKKYPVIYSSNTIEHFINTYEVLSKIESRSLNYTIILMPYREDFEIDEHEVILGTSDIPLELGESNLVFAKSINCNSEYYGREQMLLVYSKDKDVKRVALLSDCIEQVCNLEQKMIQNQYKELKDEWQKINDELYLSKESLKNLNENYLRLEKEKQEIENNNIDLLDQKLVLDLELEKLNDEINKLSMKIADNIEVEKLNKEIDSINDLLYKVNSAKSYKTLLYLRRIKDQLIKGSKTEKKDFIKYTTNRILKREKYICNDLKYFDAINIARQQLYSLMENKNIESSNKGINIENKKNTSQVYIFAGIPYYDIGGGQRCSQLAKTFDKMGYEVNYYYAYDSNESIKFDLQLPMMIHKSIEETTLSEVFSSIKEDAVFIFEAPYVKFVPYLEKAKKLGIKTIYEHIDNWETSLGSLLYDPESFRSFVKDSEYLVATSIELKKQMNNYTEKEVHYLPNAVDITIFEPKYTYECPKDLKIGKEKTLLYFGSLWGEWFDWELIKQTALNCPNSCFNMIGEYSGIPNIVNDMPSNVYFLGLKKQNELPAYLYYSDIAMLPFKNCEIGKYVSPLKIFEYIAMEKIVLATPLPDIIGYPNTVCSEDYNEWVSVIRNGVELENPAEFIAENNWYDRCNNLINISNIEYLKCSNIKKKEISVVVLNHNNKSVIFRCIDSLLKHNKKYNCEIIVVDNASSDGSYELLQEKYENKILLLKNMKNGCSSGRNLGVKNCTGDLIVFIDSDQWVVSDRWLDAAIYILDKNKGIGAVSWGAGWFEKNLLTGPIVDYMPNRGIKPWQLYRDDISYLATSGLVMEKKIFNLIDGFDEYYDPTCFEDTDLAFQIKDLGLKIAYTPYLSLMHLPHQTTKSGSNGHSKLMDKNGGYFKEKWNEKNPDILNESWNLIKNIYD
;
A
#
# COMPACT_ATOMS: atom_id res chain seq x y z
N MET A 1 -25.97 22.55 -26.78
CA MET A 1 -26.65 23.81 -26.35
C MET A 1 -28.08 23.80 -26.91
N ASN A 2 -29.05 23.11 -26.28
CA ASN A 2 -30.13 23.76 -25.49
C ASN A 2 -30.94 22.77 -24.58
N ASN A 3 -30.38 21.63 -24.17
CA ASN A 3 -31.11 20.63 -23.35
C ASN A 3 -31.28 20.98 -21.86
N ALA A 4 -30.70 22.08 -21.38
CA ALA A 4 -30.78 22.51 -19.97
C ALA A 4 -32.19 22.97 -19.50
N LYS A 5 -33.23 22.84 -20.34
CA LYS A 5 -34.58 23.32 -20.06
C LYS A 5 -35.55 22.24 -19.56
N TYR A 6 -35.22 20.96 -19.74
CA TYR A 6 -36.07 19.83 -19.38
C TYR A 6 -35.26 18.78 -18.60
N THR A 7 -35.89 18.13 -17.61
CA THR A 7 -35.28 17.04 -16.84
C THR A 7 -35.18 15.78 -17.68
N ILE A 8 -34.03 15.09 -17.66
CA ILE A 8 -33.84 13.80 -18.37
C ILE A 8 -34.92 12.81 -17.91
N ASN A 9 -35.46 12.02 -18.85
CA ASN A 9 -36.64 11.15 -18.67
C ASN A 9 -37.99 11.83 -18.43
N SER A 10 -38.09 13.15 -18.54
CA SER A 10 -39.40 13.82 -18.64
C SER A 10 -40.02 13.61 -20.03
N LYS A 11 -41.36 13.62 -20.11
CA LYS A 11 -42.09 13.53 -21.39
C LYS A 11 -41.71 14.66 -22.33
N GLU A 12 -41.49 15.85 -21.79
CA GLU A 12 -41.07 17.04 -22.53
C GLU A 12 -39.66 16.88 -23.10
N TYR A 13 -38.72 16.31 -22.34
CA TYR A 13 -37.34 16.08 -22.79
C TYR A 13 -37.30 15.18 -24.03
N TRP A 14 -37.91 13.99 -23.94
CA TRP A 14 -37.83 13.04 -25.05
C TRP A 14 -38.76 13.42 -26.21
N ASN A 15 -39.92 14.06 -25.97
CA ASN A 15 -40.72 14.64 -27.06
C ASN A 15 -39.96 15.70 -27.86
N TYR A 16 -39.10 16.49 -27.18
CA TYR A 16 -38.21 17.43 -27.85
C TYR A 16 -37.10 16.69 -28.62
N ARG A 17 -36.44 15.72 -27.97
CA ARG A 17 -35.38 14.89 -28.58
C ARG A 17 -35.83 14.27 -29.91
N PHE A 18 -36.95 13.55 -29.88
CA PHE A 18 -37.51 12.87 -31.06
C PHE A 18 -37.99 13.84 -32.16
N LYS A 19 -38.25 15.11 -31.83
CA LYS A 19 -38.74 16.08 -32.79
C LYS A 19 -37.62 16.94 -33.42
N GLU A 20 -36.59 17.29 -32.66
CA GLU A 20 -35.69 18.39 -33.02
C GLU A 20 -34.24 17.94 -33.27
N ASP A 21 -33.73 16.90 -32.60
CA ASP A 21 -32.31 16.50 -32.71
C ASP A 21 -32.05 14.98 -32.83
N TRP A 22 -33.09 14.15 -32.95
CA TRP A 22 -32.97 12.70 -33.12
C TRP A 22 -32.15 12.29 -34.34
N GLU A 23 -32.43 12.87 -35.51
CA GLU A 23 -31.66 12.61 -36.73
C GLU A 23 -30.23 13.16 -36.65
N LEU A 24 -30.04 14.33 -36.03
CA LEU A 24 -28.71 14.93 -35.83
C LEU A 24 -27.82 14.05 -34.94
N ALA A 25 -28.43 13.37 -33.97
CA ALA A 25 -27.75 12.41 -33.11
C ALA A 25 -27.64 11.00 -33.71
N LYS A 26 -27.96 10.82 -35.01
CA LYS A 26 -27.93 9.52 -35.69
C LYS A 26 -28.80 8.46 -35.02
N GLY A 27 -29.94 8.83 -34.44
CA GLY A 27 -30.78 7.93 -33.63
C GLY A 27 -31.28 6.70 -34.41
N ILE A 28 -31.58 6.86 -35.70
CA ILE A 28 -31.99 5.77 -36.60
C ILE A 28 -30.85 4.76 -36.77
N GLU A 29 -29.64 5.25 -37.04
CA GLU A 29 -28.46 4.42 -37.24
C GLU A 29 -28.02 3.73 -35.95
N GLN A 30 -28.07 4.41 -34.80
CA GLN A 30 -27.79 3.82 -33.49
C GLN A 30 -28.78 2.69 -33.16
N THR A 31 -30.08 2.95 -33.29
CA THR A 31 -31.14 1.94 -33.05
C THR A 31 -30.96 0.72 -33.95
N THR A 32 -30.67 0.95 -35.24
CA THR A 32 -30.39 -0.10 -36.22
C THR A 32 -29.13 -0.90 -35.85
N TYR A 33 -28.07 -0.23 -35.41
CA TYR A 33 -26.81 -0.86 -35.03
C TYR A 33 -26.98 -1.80 -33.82
N PHE A 34 -27.58 -1.31 -32.73
CA PHE A 34 -27.74 -2.10 -31.51
C PHE A 34 -28.72 -3.25 -31.68
N ALA A 35 -29.80 -3.07 -32.45
CA ALA A 35 -30.70 -4.17 -32.80
C ALA A 35 -29.98 -5.28 -33.60
N ASN A 36 -29.13 -4.91 -34.58
CA ASN A 36 -28.32 -5.88 -35.32
C ASN A 36 -27.29 -6.57 -34.41
N LEU A 37 -26.70 -5.84 -33.45
CA LEU A 37 -25.76 -6.39 -32.48
C LEU A 37 -26.44 -7.42 -31.57
N ALA A 38 -27.59 -7.06 -30.97
CA ALA A 38 -28.40 -7.96 -30.16
C ALA A 38 -28.76 -9.24 -30.94
N CYS A 39 -29.26 -9.11 -32.17
CA CYS A 39 -29.64 -10.26 -33.00
C CYS A 39 -28.46 -11.19 -33.32
N LYS A 40 -27.23 -10.66 -33.42
CA LYS A 40 -26.01 -11.48 -33.59
C LYS A 40 -25.57 -12.18 -32.30
N LEU A 41 -25.91 -11.61 -31.14
CA LEU A 41 -25.54 -12.14 -29.84
C LEU A 41 -26.55 -13.14 -29.29
N PHE A 42 -27.81 -13.08 -29.73
CA PHE A 42 -28.85 -14.00 -29.29
C PHE A 42 -28.39 -15.45 -29.48
N PRO A 43 -28.45 -16.27 -28.42
CA PRO A 43 -28.04 -17.65 -28.55
C PRO A 43 -29.07 -18.44 -29.38
N ASP A 44 -28.59 -19.38 -30.20
CA ASP A 44 -29.43 -20.19 -31.10
C ASP A 44 -30.65 -20.84 -30.42
N TRP A 45 -30.49 -21.23 -29.15
CA TRP A 45 -31.57 -21.89 -28.40
C TRP A 45 -32.72 -20.93 -28.10
N LEU A 46 -32.42 -19.66 -27.80
CA LEU A 46 -33.41 -18.64 -27.49
C LEU A 46 -34.21 -18.31 -28.75
N ILE A 47 -33.51 -18.14 -29.88
CA ILE A 47 -34.14 -17.91 -31.19
C ILE A 47 -35.09 -19.06 -31.53
N LYS A 48 -34.62 -20.31 -31.39
CA LYS A 48 -35.42 -21.50 -31.66
C LYS A 48 -36.65 -21.59 -30.76
N ASP A 49 -36.51 -21.30 -29.48
CA ASP A 49 -37.62 -21.40 -28.53
C ASP A 49 -38.69 -20.32 -28.78
N ILE A 50 -38.27 -19.06 -28.96
CA ILE A 50 -39.17 -17.95 -29.30
C ILE A 50 -39.92 -18.23 -30.60
N CYS A 51 -39.21 -18.69 -31.65
CA CYS A 51 -39.82 -19.01 -32.94
C CYS A 51 -40.74 -20.23 -32.87
N LYS A 52 -40.34 -21.29 -32.15
CA LYS A 52 -41.14 -22.52 -32.03
C LYS A 52 -42.48 -22.26 -31.36
N ASN A 53 -42.50 -21.39 -30.35
CA ASN A 53 -43.71 -21.03 -29.62
C ASN A 53 -44.45 -19.82 -30.23
N SER A 54 -43.92 -19.25 -31.33
CA SER A 54 -44.46 -18.06 -31.99
C SER A 54 -44.72 -16.89 -31.02
N TYR A 55 -43.83 -16.69 -30.05
CA TYR A 55 -43.99 -15.68 -29.01
C TYR A 55 -44.06 -14.27 -29.61
N GLU A 56 -44.97 -13.45 -29.08
CA GLU A 56 -45.00 -12.01 -29.37
C GLU A 56 -43.84 -11.33 -28.62
N ILE A 57 -43.15 -10.45 -29.34
CA ILE A 57 -41.99 -9.70 -28.86
C ILE A 57 -42.38 -8.22 -28.82
N CYS A 58 -42.25 -7.61 -27.65
CA CYS A 58 -42.40 -6.17 -27.49
C CYS A 58 -41.03 -5.52 -27.27
N ASP A 59 -40.70 -4.55 -28.10
CA ASP A 59 -39.55 -3.65 -27.93
C ASP A 59 -39.98 -2.47 -27.03
N LEU A 60 -39.44 -2.42 -25.80
CA LEU A 60 -39.75 -1.39 -24.81
C LEU A 60 -38.70 -0.27 -24.86
N GLY A 61 -39.18 0.97 -25.05
CA GLY A 61 -38.34 2.12 -25.37
C GLY A 61 -37.94 2.11 -26.85
N CYS A 62 -38.89 1.79 -27.74
CA CYS A 62 -38.60 1.54 -29.15
C CYS A 62 -38.23 2.79 -29.97
N ALA A 63 -38.27 3.99 -29.38
CA ALA A 63 -38.06 5.25 -30.08
C ALA A 63 -38.95 5.34 -31.35
N GLU A 64 -38.37 5.70 -32.50
CA GLU A 64 -39.07 5.77 -33.78
C GLU A 64 -39.32 4.40 -34.46
N GLY A 65 -38.96 3.29 -33.80
CA GLY A 65 -39.36 1.93 -34.20
C GLY A 65 -38.39 1.19 -35.13
N ASP A 66 -37.19 1.72 -35.37
CA ASP A 66 -36.25 1.17 -36.38
C ASP A 66 -35.66 -0.20 -36.03
N ALA A 67 -35.75 -0.64 -34.77
CA ALA A 67 -35.33 -1.98 -34.34
C ALA A 67 -36.32 -3.08 -34.80
N LEU A 68 -37.61 -2.76 -34.97
CA LEU A 68 -38.66 -3.74 -35.22
C LEU A 68 -38.50 -4.53 -36.53
N PRO A 69 -38.14 -3.92 -37.68
CA PRO A 69 -37.84 -4.67 -38.90
C PRO A 69 -36.71 -5.70 -38.74
N ILE A 70 -35.69 -5.38 -37.92
CA ILE A 70 -34.54 -6.26 -37.66
C ILE A 70 -34.95 -7.42 -36.77
N LEU A 71 -35.69 -7.14 -35.68
CA LEU A 71 -36.28 -8.16 -34.84
C LEU A 71 -37.21 -9.07 -35.65
N LYS A 72 -38.06 -8.50 -36.52
CA LYS A 72 -38.96 -9.27 -37.39
C LYS A 72 -38.21 -10.15 -38.39
N LYS A 73 -37.05 -9.73 -38.88
CA LYS A 73 -36.18 -10.57 -39.73
C LYS A 73 -35.58 -11.75 -38.96
N THR A 74 -35.19 -11.53 -37.70
CA THR A 74 -34.63 -12.57 -36.82
C THR A 74 -35.72 -13.54 -36.33
N PHE A 75 -36.93 -13.04 -36.11
CA PHE A 75 -38.10 -13.79 -35.65
C PHE A 75 -39.27 -13.72 -36.67
N PRO A 76 -39.12 -14.32 -37.87
CA PRO A 76 -40.05 -14.12 -38.98
C PRO A 76 -41.49 -14.56 -38.67
N MET A 77 -41.65 -15.59 -37.85
CA MET A 77 -42.95 -16.17 -37.47
C MET A 77 -43.60 -15.48 -36.26
N CYS A 78 -42.88 -14.59 -35.57
CA CYS A 78 -43.35 -13.92 -34.36
C CYS A 78 -44.02 -12.59 -34.68
N LYS A 79 -45.00 -12.19 -33.86
CA LYS A 79 -45.52 -10.82 -33.88
C LYS A 79 -44.51 -9.93 -33.14
N VAL A 80 -44.20 -8.76 -33.72
CA VAL A 80 -43.31 -7.76 -33.11
C VAL A 80 -44.08 -6.46 -32.99
N CYS A 81 -44.05 -5.83 -31.82
CA CYS A 81 -44.63 -4.53 -31.56
C CYS A 81 -43.68 -3.65 -30.74
N GLY A 82 -43.93 -2.35 -30.72
CA GLY A 82 -43.10 -1.38 -30.01
C GLY A 82 -43.93 -0.57 -29.01
N GLU A 83 -43.35 -0.24 -27.87
CA GLU A 83 -43.90 0.76 -26.97
C GLU A 83 -42.83 1.78 -26.60
N ASP A 84 -43.22 3.05 -26.64
CA ASP A 84 -42.40 4.15 -26.19
C ASP A 84 -43.26 5.11 -25.36
N PHE A 85 -42.64 5.84 -24.45
CA PHE A 85 -43.36 6.76 -23.58
C PHE A 85 -43.61 8.12 -24.25
N SER A 86 -42.91 8.42 -25.35
CA SER A 86 -43.09 9.62 -26.18
C SER A 86 -44.21 9.44 -27.21
N GLU A 87 -45.19 10.35 -27.18
CA GLU A 87 -46.26 10.43 -28.20
C GLU A 87 -45.71 10.78 -29.59
N ASN A 88 -44.65 11.60 -29.64
CA ASN A 88 -44.01 11.98 -30.90
C ASN A 88 -43.30 10.78 -31.53
N ALA A 89 -42.52 10.03 -30.75
CA ALA A 89 -41.83 8.82 -31.22
C ALA A 89 -42.82 7.79 -31.78
N VAL A 90 -43.91 7.52 -31.06
CA VAL A 90 -44.97 6.59 -31.49
C VAL A 90 -45.70 7.07 -32.73
N SER A 91 -45.97 8.37 -32.86
CA SER A 91 -46.60 8.93 -34.07
C SER A 91 -45.70 8.74 -35.29
N ILE A 92 -44.42 9.07 -35.16
CA ILE A 92 -43.42 8.91 -36.22
C ILE A 92 -43.24 7.42 -36.58
N ALA A 93 -43.18 6.54 -35.58
CA ALA A 93 -43.06 5.11 -35.78
C ALA A 93 -44.27 4.52 -36.55
N ASN A 94 -45.50 4.96 -36.24
CA ASN A 94 -46.70 4.53 -36.97
C ASN A 94 -46.70 4.98 -38.44
N GLU A 95 -46.14 6.15 -38.74
CA GLU A 95 -45.99 6.65 -40.11
C GLU A 95 -44.89 5.90 -40.88
N LYS A 96 -43.70 5.74 -40.27
CA LYS A 96 -42.53 5.10 -40.88
C LYS A 96 -42.70 3.59 -41.05
N HIS A 97 -43.30 2.93 -40.07
CA HIS A 97 -43.32 1.47 -39.92
C HIS A 97 -44.74 0.92 -39.79
N SER A 98 -45.66 1.40 -40.65
CA SER A 98 -47.13 1.10 -40.62
C SER A 98 -47.54 -0.37 -40.60
N SER A 99 -46.63 -1.31 -40.90
CA SER A 99 -46.84 -2.75 -40.77
C SER A 99 -46.73 -3.29 -39.33
N PHE A 100 -46.28 -2.48 -38.38
CA PHE A 100 -46.10 -2.84 -36.97
C PHE A 100 -47.07 -2.04 -36.07
N GLU A 101 -47.31 -2.56 -34.86
CA GLU A 101 -48.18 -1.91 -33.87
C GLU A 101 -47.31 -1.14 -32.86
N PHE A 102 -47.56 0.16 -32.70
CA PHE A 102 -46.89 1.01 -31.72
C PHE A 102 -47.87 1.62 -30.71
N LYS A 103 -47.48 1.67 -29.43
CA LYS A 103 -48.32 2.28 -28.38
C LYS A 103 -47.52 3.22 -27.48
N VAL A 104 -48.22 4.23 -26.98
CA VAL A 104 -47.71 5.12 -25.94
C VAL A 104 -47.84 4.42 -24.59
N ALA A 105 -46.71 4.11 -23.94
CA ALA A 105 -46.70 3.47 -22.62
C ALA A 105 -45.47 3.89 -21.79
N ASP A 106 -45.64 4.02 -20.48
CA ASP A 106 -44.60 4.45 -19.55
C ASP A 106 -43.95 3.23 -18.88
N ILE A 107 -42.64 3.06 -19.09
CA ILE A 107 -41.83 1.97 -18.54
C ILE A 107 -41.78 2.01 -16.99
N LEU A 108 -41.90 3.19 -16.39
CA LEU A 108 -41.93 3.39 -14.93
C LEU A 108 -43.31 3.19 -14.32
N LYS A 109 -44.37 3.23 -15.14
CA LYS A 109 -45.77 3.01 -14.75
C LYS A 109 -46.36 1.89 -15.61
N PRO A 110 -45.91 0.65 -15.41
CA PRO A 110 -46.40 -0.47 -16.20
C PRO A 110 -47.92 -0.57 -16.05
N ASP A 111 -48.63 -0.49 -17.18
CA ASP A 111 -50.06 -0.73 -17.21
C ASP A 111 -50.30 -2.18 -16.76
N LYS A 112 -50.97 -2.38 -15.61
CA LYS A 112 -51.06 -3.68 -14.95
C LYS A 112 -51.76 -4.75 -15.82
N GLU A 113 -52.42 -4.35 -16.90
CA GLU A 113 -53.22 -5.24 -17.73
C GLU A 113 -52.48 -5.82 -18.96
N LYS A 114 -51.34 -5.26 -19.41
CA LYS A 114 -50.69 -5.72 -20.66
C LYS A 114 -49.28 -6.28 -20.48
N LYS A 115 -49.16 -7.61 -20.62
CA LYS A 115 -47.91 -8.39 -20.57
C LYS A 115 -47.59 -9.03 -21.93
N TYR A 116 -46.32 -9.27 -22.20
CA TYR A 116 -45.82 -9.88 -23.44
C TYR A 116 -45.02 -11.15 -23.14
N PRO A 117 -45.09 -12.19 -23.99
CA PRO A 117 -44.21 -13.37 -23.87
C PRO A 117 -42.73 -13.01 -23.80
N VAL A 118 -42.28 -12.12 -24.68
CA VAL A 118 -40.89 -11.65 -24.72
C VAL A 118 -40.87 -10.13 -24.67
N ILE A 119 -40.05 -9.60 -23.78
CA ILE A 119 -39.66 -8.20 -23.78
C ILE A 119 -38.21 -8.09 -24.22
N TYR A 120 -37.98 -7.18 -25.16
CA TYR A 120 -36.66 -6.73 -25.57
C TYR A 120 -36.53 -5.26 -25.23
N SER A 121 -35.37 -4.85 -24.74
CA SER A 121 -35.04 -3.43 -24.57
C SER A 121 -33.54 -3.27 -24.75
N SER A 122 -33.14 -2.25 -25.50
CA SER A 122 -31.73 -1.92 -25.72
C SER A 122 -31.46 -0.47 -25.43
N ASN A 123 -30.43 -0.20 -24.63
CA ASN A 123 -29.93 1.15 -24.37
C ASN A 123 -31.00 2.10 -23.79
N THR A 124 -31.75 1.62 -22.80
CA THR A 124 -32.80 2.39 -22.12
C THR A 124 -32.56 2.54 -20.62
N ILE A 125 -31.82 1.62 -20.00
CA ILE A 125 -31.73 1.50 -18.54
C ILE A 125 -30.66 2.42 -17.93
N GLU A 126 -29.63 2.76 -18.70
CA GLU A 126 -28.55 3.70 -18.38
C GLU A 126 -29.07 5.11 -18.08
N HIS A 127 -30.27 5.44 -18.54
CA HIS A 127 -30.90 6.72 -18.29
C HIS A 127 -31.50 6.81 -16.89
N PHE A 128 -31.51 5.76 -16.07
CA PHE A 128 -32.18 5.77 -14.76
C PHE A 128 -31.23 5.48 -13.59
N ILE A 129 -31.28 6.32 -12.55
CA ILE A 129 -30.48 6.15 -11.31
C ILE A 129 -30.80 4.83 -10.60
N ASN A 130 -32.07 4.41 -10.56
CA ASN A 130 -32.49 3.17 -9.90
C ASN A 130 -32.68 2.02 -10.90
N THR A 131 -31.57 1.47 -11.37
CA THR A 131 -31.49 0.44 -12.43
C THR A 131 -32.27 -0.83 -12.09
N TYR A 132 -32.16 -1.33 -10.86
CA TYR A 132 -32.86 -2.53 -10.43
C TYR A 132 -34.39 -2.35 -10.45
N GLU A 133 -34.90 -1.21 -9.99
CA GLU A 133 -36.33 -0.93 -10.01
C GLU A 133 -36.86 -0.90 -11.45
N VAL A 134 -36.13 -0.27 -12.38
CA VAL A 134 -36.51 -0.21 -13.80
C VAL A 134 -36.49 -1.61 -14.41
N LEU A 135 -35.42 -2.37 -14.21
CA LEU A 135 -35.33 -3.76 -14.66
C LEU A 135 -36.47 -4.62 -14.11
N SER A 136 -36.84 -4.45 -12.84
CA SER A 136 -37.93 -5.20 -12.21
C SER A 136 -39.28 -4.83 -12.83
N LYS A 137 -39.51 -3.55 -13.16
CA LYS A 137 -40.72 -3.12 -13.86
C LYS A 137 -40.78 -3.69 -15.29
N ILE A 138 -39.66 -3.70 -16.02
CA ILE A 138 -39.56 -4.32 -17.34
C ILE A 138 -39.89 -5.82 -17.23
N GLU A 139 -39.26 -6.54 -16.29
CA GLU A 139 -39.47 -7.97 -16.09
C GLU A 139 -40.91 -8.32 -15.73
N SER A 140 -41.58 -7.47 -14.93
CA SER A 140 -42.95 -7.69 -14.49
C SER A 140 -43.96 -7.75 -15.65
N ARG A 141 -43.58 -7.15 -16.79
CA ARG A 141 -44.37 -7.13 -18.03
C ARG A 141 -44.06 -8.32 -18.95
N SER A 142 -43.01 -9.10 -18.68
CA SER A 142 -42.68 -10.31 -19.44
C SER A 142 -43.40 -11.54 -18.88
N LEU A 143 -43.74 -12.50 -19.74
CA LEU A 143 -44.30 -13.80 -19.33
C LEU A 143 -43.27 -14.93 -19.41
N ASN A 144 -42.30 -14.84 -20.32
CA ASN A 144 -41.31 -15.90 -20.54
C ASN A 144 -39.89 -15.38 -20.48
N TYR A 145 -39.55 -14.37 -21.30
CA TYR A 145 -38.19 -13.84 -21.40
C TYR A 145 -38.14 -12.33 -21.29
N THR A 146 -37.14 -11.84 -20.54
CA THR A 146 -36.73 -10.43 -20.57
C THR A 146 -35.32 -10.35 -21.11
N ILE A 147 -35.14 -9.65 -22.22
CA ILE A 147 -33.89 -9.54 -22.96
C ILE A 147 -33.43 -8.08 -22.90
N ILE A 148 -32.25 -7.84 -22.33
CA ILE A 148 -31.69 -6.50 -22.14
C ILE A 148 -30.35 -6.42 -22.85
N LEU A 149 -30.19 -5.46 -23.75
CA LEU A 149 -28.88 -5.03 -24.24
C LEU A 149 -28.56 -3.68 -23.58
N MET A 150 -27.45 -3.59 -22.87
CA MET A 150 -27.11 -2.38 -22.13
C MET A 150 -25.65 -1.99 -22.32
N PRO A 151 -25.32 -0.69 -22.24
CA PRO A 151 -23.96 -0.24 -22.01
C PRO A 151 -23.31 -0.98 -20.85
N TYR A 152 -22.03 -1.31 -20.98
CA TYR A 152 -21.34 -2.10 -19.96
C TYR A 152 -19.92 -1.58 -19.74
N ARG A 153 -19.60 -1.23 -18.49
CA ARG A 153 -18.30 -0.71 -18.06
C ARG A 153 -17.84 0.50 -18.88
N GLU A 154 -18.74 1.48 -19.01
CA GLU A 154 -18.42 2.76 -19.64
C GLU A 154 -17.39 3.53 -18.81
N ASP A 155 -16.44 4.19 -19.48
CA ASP A 155 -15.33 4.94 -18.88
C ASP A 155 -15.42 6.45 -19.15
N PHE A 156 -16.58 6.95 -19.61
CA PHE A 156 -16.84 8.36 -19.92
C PHE A 156 -18.30 8.75 -19.62
N GLU A 157 -18.55 10.05 -19.43
CA GLU A 157 -19.88 10.61 -19.23
C GLU A 157 -20.56 10.84 -20.59
N ILE A 158 -21.71 10.21 -20.81
CA ILE A 158 -22.69 10.58 -21.84
C ILE A 158 -23.73 11.44 -21.14
N ASP A 159 -23.96 12.66 -21.62
CA ASP A 159 -24.86 13.65 -20.99
C ASP A 159 -26.28 13.10 -20.69
N GLU A 160 -26.71 12.05 -21.41
CA GLU A 160 -28.00 11.39 -21.28
C GLU A 160 -28.00 10.19 -20.31
N HIS A 161 -26.83 9.64 -19.95
CA HIS A 161 -26.71 8.49 -19.05
C HIS A 161 -26.64 8.98 -17.60
N GLU A 162 -27.58 8.54 -16.77
CA GLU A 162 -27.62 8.87 -15.33
C GLU A 162 -26.72 7.91 -14.51
N VAL A 163 -26.36 6.75 -15.08
CA VAL A 163 -25.55 5.73 -14.41
C VAL A 163 -24.59 5.02 -15.36
N ILE A 164 -23.42 4.63 -14.84
CA ILE A 164 -22.49 3.72 -15.51
C ILE A 164 -22.78 2.31 -15.04
N LEU A 165 -23.22 1.45 -15.95
CA LEU A 165 -23.62 0.09 -15.64
C LEU A 165 -22.42 -0.85 -15.57
N GLY A 166 -22.21 -1.47 -14.41
CA GLY A 166 -21.17 -2.46 -14.17
C GLY A 166 -21.74 -3.83 -13.86
N THR A 167 -20.85 -4.77 -13.50
CA THR A 167 -21.28 -6.13 -13.19
C THR A 167 -22.02 -6.24 -11.84
N SER A 168 -21.86 -5.25 -10.97
CA SER A 168 -22.63 -5.11 -9.72
C SER A 168 -24.12 -4.81 -9.94
N ASP A 169 -24.47 -4.28 -11.11
CA ASP A 169 -25.82 -3.81 -11.44
C ASP A 169 -26.65 -4.89 -12.14
N ILE A 170 -26.09 -6.10 -12.32
CA ILE A 170 -26.72 -7.23 -13.00
C ILE A 170 -27.29 -8.20 -11.96
N PRO A 171 -28.61 -8.21 -11.73
CA PRO A 171 -29.22 -9.17 -10.82
C PRO A 171 -29.15 -10.59 -11.39
N LEU A 172 -28.88 -11.59 -10.54
CA LEU A 172 -29.00 -13.00 -10.94
C LEU A 172 -30.46 -13.48 -10.96
N GLU A 173 -31.28 -12.89 -10.08
CA GLU A 173 -32.73 -13.07 -9.99
C GLU A 173 -33.37 -11.70 -10.17
N LEU A 174 -34.27 -11.59 -11.15
CA LEU A 174 -34.99 -10.37 -11.46
C LEU A 174 -36.48 -10.66 -11.36
N GLY A 175 -37.12 -10.27 -10.26
CA GLY A 175 -38.52 -10.63 -10.00
C GLY A 175 -38.72 -12.14 -9.91
N GLU A 176 -39.52 -12.70 -10.80
CA GLU A 176 -39.75 -14.16 -10.89
C GLU A 176 -38.80 -14.86 -11.89
N SER A 177 -37.96 -14.09 -12.57
CA SER A 177 -37.07 -14.56 -13.63
C SER A 177 -35.65 -14.78 -13.12
N ASN A 178 -34.94 -15.74 -13.73
CA ASN A 178 -33.52 -16.02 -13.47
C ASN A 178 -32.67 -15.63 -14.67
N LEU A 179 -31.46 -15.12 -14.44
CA LEU A 179 -30.50 -14.87 -15.50
C LEU A 179 -30.03 -16.21 -16.09
N VAL A 180 -30.36 -16.47 -17.35
CA VAL A 180 -30.05 -17.72 -18.07
C VAL A 180 -28.97 -17.53 -19.14
N PHE A 181 -28.68 -16.29 -19.54
CA PHE A 181 -27.59 -15.98 -20.47
C PHE A 181 -27.08 -14.56 -20.26
N ALA A 182 -25.76 -14.39 -20.28
CA ALA A 182 -25.08 -13.10 -20.27
C ALA A 182 -23.89 -13.15 -21.23
N LYS A 183 -23.68 -12.10 -22.02
CA LYS A 183 -22.54 -12.00 -22.94
C LYS A 183 -22.19 -10.55 -23.22
N SER A 184 -20.94 -10.17 -22.95
CA SER A 184 -20.41 -8.88 -23.39
C SER A 184 -19.84 -8.92 -24.80
N ILE A 185 -19.83 -7.78 -25.46
CA ILE A 185 -19.16 -7.57 -26.75
C ILE A 185 -18.58 -6.16 -26.83
N ASN A 186 -17.36 -6.05 -27.36
CA ASN A 186 -16.78 -4.76 -27.72
C ASN A 186 -17.36 -4.29 -29.07
N CYS A 187 -18.04 -3.14 -29.07
CA CYS A 187 -18.72 -2.63 -30.26
C CYS A 187 -17.74 -2.03 -31.29
N ASN A 188 -16.71 -1.31 -30.82
CA ASN A 188 -15.70 -0.63 -31.64
C ASN A 188 -16.28 0.00 -32.93
N SER A 189 -17.38 0.75 -32.80
CA SER A 189 -18.09 1.34 -33.93
C SER A 189 -18.08 2.88 -33.86
N GLU A 190 -18.41 3.52 -34.98
CA GLU A 190 -18.57 4.98 -35.07
C GLU A 190 -19.79 5.53 -34.27
N TYR A 191 -20.68 4.64 -33.84
CA TYR A 191 -21.88 4.95 -33.05
C TYR A 191 -21.64 4.74 -31.55
N TYR A 192 -20.87 3.71 -31.22
CA TYR A 192 -20.55 3.35 -29.85
C TYR A 192 -19.25 2.55 -29.79
N GLY A 193 -18.23 3.10 -29.12
CA GLY A 193 -16.85 2.61 -29.12
C GLY A 193 -16.46 1.70 -27.95
N ARG A 194 -17.44 1.17 -27.19
CA ARG A 194 -17.22 0.42 -25.92
C ARG A 194 -18.02 -0.87 -25.84
N GLU A 195 -17.95 -1.53 -24.68
CA GLU A 195 -18.64 -2.79 -24.42
C GLU A 195 -20.16 -2.61 -24.26
N GLN A 196 -20.89 -3.57 -24.82
CA GLN A 196 -22.32 -3.78 -24.57
C GLN A 196 -22.48 -5.15 -23.92
N MET A 197 -23.43 -5.30 -23.00
CA MET A 197 -23.79 -6.57 -22.36
C MET A 197 -25.19 -6.98 -22.77
N LEU A 198 -25.33 -8.18 -23.34
CA LEU A 198 -26.60 -8.83 -23.57
C LEU A 198 -26.95 -9.73 -22.38
N LEU A 199 -28.12 -9.52 -21.78
CA LEU A 199 -28.69 -10.30 -20.69
C LEU A 199 -30.00 -10.94 -21.13
N VAL A 200 -30.23 -12.19 -20.71
CA VAL A 200 -31.49 -12.90 -20.92
C VAL A 200 -31.94 -13.49 -19.60
N TYR A 201 -33.09 -13.05 -19.14
CA TYR A 201 -33.79 -13.59 -17.98
C TYR A 201 -34.94 -14.48 -18.43
N SER A 202 -35.19 -15.57 -17.71
CA SER A 202 -36.30 -16.48 -17.99
C SER A 202 -37.13 -16.81 -16.75
N LYS A 203 -38.46 -16.83 -16.91
CA LYS A 203 -39.41 -17.31 -15.90
C LYS A 203 -39.53 -18.84 -15.88
N ASP A 204 -39.07 -19.50 -16.93
CA ASP A 204 -39.08 -20.96 -16.99
C ASP A 204 -37.90 -21.54 -16.20
N LYS A 205 -38.22 -22.08 -15.03
CA LYS A 205 -37.26 -22.70 -14.10
C LYS A 205 -36.62 -23.98 -14.67
N ASP A 206 -37.21 -24.57 -15.72
CA ASP A 206 -36.74 -25.79 -16.38
C ASP A 206 -35.79 -25.51 -17.56
N VAL A 207 -35.52 -24.24 -17.91
CA VAL A 207 -34.45 -23.87 -18.85
C VAL A 207 -33.10 -24.22 -18.21
N LYS A 208 -32.71 -25.50 -18.32
CA LYS A 208 -31.46 -26.09 -17.81
C LYS A 208 -30.26 -25.69 -18.65
N ARG A 209 -29.99 -24.38 -18.75
CA ARG A 209 -28.74 -23.85 -19.32
C ARG A 209 -28.35 -22.64 -18.50
N VAL A 210 -27.53 -22.91 -17.50
CA VAL A 210 -26.92 -21.88 -16.66
C VAL A 210 -25.68 -21.39 -17.41
N ALA A 211 -25.48 -20.07 -17.48
CA ALA A 211 -24.17 -19.49 -17.79
C ALA A 211 -23.07 -20.26 -17.04
N LEU A 212 -21.93 -20.53 -17.66
CA LEU A 212 -20.90 -21.37 -17.06
C LEU A 212 -20.52 -20.83 -15.67
N LEU A 213 -20.54 -21.72 -14.67
CA LEU A 213 -20.25 -21.41 -13.27
C LEU A 213 -18.85 -20.79 -13.06
N SER A 214 -17.96 -20.86 -14.06
CA SER A 214 -16.68 -20.14 -14.06
C SER A 214 -16.84 -18.64 -13.94
N ASP A 215 -17.92 -18.08 -14.50
CA ASP A 215 -18.10 -16.64 -14.66
C ASP A 215 -18.75 -16.00 -13.43
N CYS A 216 -19.40 -16.81 -12.56
CA CYS A 216 -20.03 -16.35 -11.32
C CYS A 216 -19.20 -16.64 -10.05
N ILE A 217 -18.18 -17.50 -10.10
CA ILE A 217 -17.42 -17.90 -8.88
C ILE A 217 -16.48 -16.79 -8.38
N GLU A 218 -15.89 -15.98 -9.27
CA GLU A 218 -15.13 -14.79 -8.85
C GLU A 218 -16.04 -13.70 -8.28
N GLN A 219 -17.27 -13.58 -8.78
CA GLN A 219 -18.24 -12.60 -8.31
C GLN A 219 -18.93 -12.98 -7.01
N VAL A 220 -19.24 -14.25 -6.75
CA VAL A 220 -19.82 -14.65 -5.45
C VAL A 220 -18.79 -14.45 -4.35
N CYS A 221 -17.50 -14.74 -4.59
CA CYS A 221 -16.45 -14.42 -3.61
C CYS A 221 -16.36 -12.91 -3.34
N ASN A 222 -16.38 -12.07 -4.37
CA ASN A 222 -16.25 -10.62 -4.20
C ASN A 222 -17.52 -9.95 -3.67
N LEU A 223 -18.72 -10.42 -4.02
CA LEU A 223 -19.99 -9.89 -3.51
C LEU A 223 -20.27 -10.37 -2.07
N GLU A 224 -20.02 -11.64 -1.73
CA GLU A 224 -20.11 -12.11 -0.33
C GLU A 224 -19.07 -11.42 0.54
N GLN A 225 -17.83 -11.29 0.06
CA GLN A 225 -16.79 -10.56 0.79
C GLN A 225 -17.17 -9.08 0.98
N LYS A 226 -17.70 -8.41 -0.06
CA LYS A 226 -18.14 -7.01 0.03
C LYS A 226 -19.39 -6.83 0.89
N MET A 227 -20.34 -7.77 0.90
CA MET A 227 -21.51 -7.76 1.78
C MET A 227 -21.13 -8.00 3.24
N ILE A 228 -20.25 -8.97 3.52
CA ILE A 228 -19.77 -9.24 4.89
C ILE A 228 -18.87 -8.08 5.37
N GLN A 229 -18.05 -7.48 4.48
CA GLN A 229 -17.28 -6.28 4.78
C GLN A 229 -18.16 -5.06 5.04
N ASN A 230 -19.26 -4.90 4.30
CA ASN A 230 -20.23 -3.83 4.53
C ASN A 230 -20.99 -4.04 5.84
N GLN A 231 -21.45 -5.26 6.15
CA GLN A 231 -22.07 -5.58 7.44
C GLN A 231 -21.09 -5.40 8.61
N TYR A 232 -19.85 -5.83 8.45
CA TYR A 232 -18.80 -5.59 9.44
C TYR A 232 -18.58 -4.09 9.65
N LYS A 233 -18.56 -3.30 8.57
CA LYS A 233 -18.42 -1.85 8.64
C LYS A 233 -19.61 -1.20 9.33
N GLU A 234 -20.85 -1.58 8.98
CA GLU A 234 -22.07 -1.07 9.60
C GLU A 234 -22.15 -1.39 11.10
N LEU A 235 -21.88 -2.65 11.49
CA LEU A 235 -21.85 -3.04 12.91
C LEU A 235 -20.71 -2.37 13.67
N LYS A 236 -19.56 -2.16 13.03
CA LYS A 236 -18.44 -1.45 13.63
C LYS A 236 -18.74 0.03 13.81
N ASP A 237 -19.42 0.65 12.84
CA ASP A 237 -19.86 2.04 12.92
C ASP A 237 -20.96 2.21 14.01
N GLU A 238 -21.87 1.25 14.15
CA GLU A 238 -22.88 1.20 15.23
C GLU A 238 -22.24 0.99 16.61
N TRP A 239 -21.28 0.05 16.70
CA TRP A 239 -20.50 -0.16 17.91
C TRP A 239 -19.73 1.11 18.31
N GLN A 240 -19.10 1.77 17.34
CA GLN A 240 -18.35 3.01 17.57
C GLN A 240 -19.27 4.09 18.12
N LYS A 241 -20.47 4.24 17.55
CA LYS A 241 -21.47 5.21 18.01
C LYS A 241 -21.93 4.95 19.44
N ILE A 242 -22.26 3.70 19.78
CA ILE A 242 -22.71 3.34 21.14
C ILE A 242 -21.55 3.53 22.14
N ASN A 243 -20.33 3.19 21.74
CA ASN A 243 -19.15 3.35 22.57
C ASN A 243 -18.80 4.83 22.82
N ASP A 244 -18.98 5.69 21.81
CA ASP A 244 -18.79 7.15 21.93
C ASP A 244 -19.87 7.78 22.82
N GLU A 245 -21.15 7.36 22.71
CA GLU A 245 -22.22 7.77 23.61
C GLU A 245 -21.98 7.32 25.05
N LEU A 246 -21.44 6.11 25.24
CA LEU A 246 -21.05 5.58 26.54
C LEU A 246 -19.88 6.36 27.13
N TYR A 247 -18.91 6.75 26.30
CA TYR A 247 -17.77 7.57 26.70
C TYR A 247 -18.21 8.96 27.18
N LEU A 248 -19.05 9.66 26.41
CA LEU A 248 -19.61 10.97 26.77
C LEU A 248 -20.47 10.90 28.03
N SER A 249 -21.24 9.80 28.20
CA SER A 249 -22.04 9.58 29.41
C SER A 249 -21.15 9.35 30.64
N LYS A 250 -20.03 8.63 30.51
CA LYS A 250 -19.04 8.43 31.59
C LYS A 250 -18.31 9.72 31.95
N GLU A 251 -17.94 10.53 30.96
CA GLU A 251 -17.32 11.85 31.19
C GLU A 251 -18.28 12.81 31.91
N SER A 252 -19.54 12.84 31.48
CA SER A 252 -20.60 13.61 32.15
C SER A 252 -20.82 13.13 33.59
N LEU A 253 -20.82 11.81 33.82
CA LEU A 253 -20.91 11.23 35.17
C LEU A 253 -19.74 11.64 36.06
N LYS A 254 -18.52 11.68 35.51
CA LYS A 254 -17.32 12.12 36.23
C LYS A 254 -17.46 13.59 36.66
N ASN A 255 -17.86 14.47 35.75
CA ASN A 255 -18.04 15.90 36.03
C ASN A 255 -19.12 16.15 37.09
N LEU A 256 -20.23 15.41 37.04
CA LEU A 256 -21.29 15.50 38.05
C LEU A 256 -20.80 15.03 39.43
N ASN A 257 -20.04 13.94 39.51
CA ASN A 257 -19.47 13.46 40.78
C ASN A 257 -18.44 14.44 41.38
N GLU A 258 -17.60 15.07 40.54
CA GLU A 258 -16.65 16.10 40.99
C GLU A 258 -17.37 17.34 41.55
N ASN A 259 -18.45 17.77 40.89
CA ASN A 259 -19.31 18.85 41.38
C ASN A 259 -20.01 18.47 42.69
N TYR A 260 -20.47 17.23 42.83
CA TYR A 260 -21.08 16.72 44.06
C TYR A 260 -20.10 16.82 45.24
N LEU A 261 -18.88 16.29 45.09
CA LEU A 261 -17.84 16.35 46.12
C LEU A 261 -17.47 17.79 46.51
N ARG A 262 -17.47 18.70 45.55
CA ARG A 262 -17.18 20.12 45.81
C ARG A 262 -18.25 20.75 46.69
N LEU A 263 -19.52 20.57 46.34
CA LEU A 263 -20.66 21.12 47.10
C LEU A 263 -20.80 20.45 48.48
N GLU A 264 -20.45 19.17 48.60
CA GLU A 264 -20.45 18.47 49.89
C GLU A 264 -19.37 19.01 50.85
N LYS A 265 -18.17 19.33 50.34
CA LYS A 265 -17.12 20.00 51.12
C LYS A 265 -17.56 21.40 51.57
N GLU A 266 -18.15 22.18 50.67
CA GLU A 266 -18.66 23.52 50.98
C GLU A 266 -19.74 23.47 52.08
N LYS A 267 -20.64 22.49 52.02
CA LYS A 267 -21.62 22.21 53.07
C LYS A 267 -20.97 21.86 54.41
N GLN A 268 -19.95 20.99 54.43
CA GLN A 268 -19.23 20.63 55.67
C GLN A 268 -18.49 21.82 56.29
N GLU A 269 -17.92 22.69 55.47
CA GLU A 269 -17.26 23.92 55.95
C GLU A 269 -18.26 24.89 56.59
N ILE A 270 -19.48 25.00 56.05
CA ILE A 270 -20.56 25.79 56.64
C ILE A 270 -21.02 25.19 57.98
N GLU A 271 -21.19 23.86 58.04
CA GLU A 271 -21.59 23.15 59.27
C GLU A 271 -20.57 23.29 60.41
N ASN A 272 -19.28 23.37 60.09
CA ASN A 272 -18.20 23.50 61.07
C ASN A 272 -18.01 24.94 61.59
N ASN A 273 -18.45 25.97 60.86
CA ASN A 273 -18.06 27.35 61.11
C ASN A 273 -19.18 28.31 61.57
N ASN A 274 -20.48 28.04 61.35
CA ASN A 274 -21.53 28.97 61.78
C ASN A 274 -22.94 28.34 61.94
N ILE A 275 -23.58 28.56 63.09
CA ILE A 275 -24.96 28.10 63.39
C ILE A 275 -26.04 28.99 62.71
N ASP A 276 -25.70 30.19 62.23
CA ASP A 276 -26.65 31.19 61.70
C ASP A 276 -26.85 31.17 60.16
N LEU A 277 -26.28 30.20 59.42
CA LEU A 277 -26.37 30.11 57.95
C LEU A 277 -27.35 29.05 57.44
N LEU A 278 -28.47 28.87 58.15
CA LEU A 278 -29.45 27.81 57.89
C LEU A 278 -30.07 27.88 56.48
N ASP A 279 -30.31 29.09 55.96
CA ASP A 279 -30.88 29.30 54.62
C ASP A 279 -29.91 28.90 53.49
N GLN A 280 -28.61 29.13 53.66
CA GLN A 280 -27.58 28.73 52.67
C GLN A 280 -27.39 27.22 52.66
N LYS A 281 -27.47 26.58 53.82
CA LYS A 281 -27.45 25.11 53.95
C LYS A 281 -28.63 24.47 53.21
N LEU A 282 -29.84 25.01 53.38
CA LEU A 282 -31.05 24.48 52.73
C LEU A 282 -30.94 24.54 51.18
N VAL A 283 -30.31 25.59 50.64
CA VAL A 283 -30.06 25.71 49.19
C VAL A 283 -29.08 24.65 48.71
N LEU A 284 -27.96 24.45 49.43
CA LEU A 284 -26.98 23.42 49.09
C LEU A 284 -27.55 21.99 49.20
N ASP A 285 -28.42 21.74 50.19
CA ASP A 285 -29.10 20.45 50.33
C ASP A 285 -30.00 20.14 49.13
N LEU A 286 -30.76 21.13 48.64
CA LEU A 286 -31.60 20.99 47.45
C LEU A 286 -30.78 20.83 46.16
N GLU A 287 -29.59 21.43 46.08
CA GLU A 287 -28.69 21.26 44.93
C GLU A 287 -28.00 19.89 44.92
N LEU A 288 -27.55 19.40 46.08
CA LEU A 288 -26.97 18.07 46.23
C LEU A 288 -28.00 16.97 45.93
N GLU A 289 -29.25 17.13 46.35
CA GLU A 289 -30.33 16.18 46.06
C GLU A 289 -30.61 16.08 44.54
N LYS A 290 -30.67 17.22 43.84
CA LYS A 290 -30.82 17.26 42.37
C LYS A 290 -29.65 16.60 41.65
N LEU A 291 -28.42 16.88 42.09
CA LEU A 291 -27.22 16.35 41.45
C LEU A 291 -27.11 14.83 41.66
N ASN A 292 -27.48 14.35 42.84
CA ASN A 292 -27.53 12.92 43.15
C ASN A 292 -28.59 12.18 42.29
N ASP A 293 -29.75 12.80 42.06
CA ASP A 293 -30.77 12.26 41.15
C ASP A 293 -30.28 12.17 39.70
N GLU A 294 -29.52 13.16 39.22
CA GLU A 294 -28.90 13.14 37.89
C GLU A 294 -27.81 12.06 37.78
N ILE A 295 -26.95 11.94 38.79
CA ILE A 295 -25.90 10.91 38.88
C ILE A 295 -26.53 9.51 38.85
N ASN A 296 -27.60 9.28 39.61
CA ASN A 296 -28.29 7.98 39.66
C ASN A 296 -28.93 7.63 38.31
N LYS A 297 -29.62 8.58 37.67
CA LYS A 297 -30.21 8.38 36.32
C LYS A 297 -29.16 8.03 35.28
N LEU A 298 -28.03 8.74 35.27
CA LEU A 298 -26.96 8.52 34.31
C LEU A 298 -26.20 7.21 34.58
N SER A 299 -26.01 6.85 35.86
CA SER A 299 -25.38 5.60 36.28
C SER A 299 -26.22 4.37 35.90
N MET A 300 -27.56 4.44 36.05
CA MET A 300 -28.46 3.36 35.60
C MET A 300 -28.42 3.20 34.08
N LYS A 301 -28.39 4.30 33.33
CA LYS A 301 -28.25 4.28 31.85
C LYS A 301 -26.93 3.64 31.39
N ILE A 302 -25.84 3.83 32.14
CA ILE A 302 -24.53 3.21 31.87
C ILE A 302 -24.53 1.72 32.24
N ALA A 303 -25.21 1.33 33.32
CA ALA A 303 -25.26 -0.05 33.81
C ALA A 303 -26.12 -0.97 32.93
N ASP A 304 -27.17 -0.44 32.27
CA ASP A 304 -28.10 -1.21 31.41
C ASP A 304 -27.56 -1.50 30.00
N ASN A 305 -26.30 -1.17 29.70
CA ASN A 305 -25.77 -1.21 28.33
C ASN A 305 -25.32 -2.63 27.88
N ILE A 306 -26.26 -3.59 27.97
CA ILE A 306 -26.17 -4.99 27.55
C ILE A 306 -25.93 -5.13 26.04
N GLU A 307 -26.20 -4.09 25.26
CA GLU A 307 -26.04 -4.06 23.79
C GLU A 307 -24.58 -4.15 23.34
N VAL A 308 -23.62 -3.56 24.07
CA VAL A 308 -22.19 -3.55 23.68
C VAL A 308 -21.58 -4.96 23.72
N GLU A 309 -21.89 -5.75 24.76
CA GLU A 309 -21.41 -7.15 24.84
C GLU A 309 -22.04 -8.04 23.76
N LYS A 310 -23.26 -7.73 23.32
CA LYS A 310 -23.96 -8.47 22.28
C LYS A 310 -23.40 -8.15 20.89
N LEU A 311 -23.14 -6.88 20.61
CA LEU A 311 -22.47 -6.39 19.40
C LEU A 311 -21.03 -6.93 19.26
N ASN A 312 -20.26 -6.99 20.35
CA ASN A 312 -18.91 -7.57 20.33
C ASN A 312 -18.93 -9.05 19.86
N LYS A 313 -19.88 -9.85 20.36
CA LYS A 313 -20.01 -11.26 19.94
C LYS A 313 -20.43 -11.41 18.48
N GLU A 314 -21.24 -10.50 17.96
CA GLU A 314 -21.66 -10.51 16.55
C GLU A 314 -20.51 -10.08 15.62
N ILE A 315 -19.74 -9.07 16.01
CA ILE A 315 -18.52 -8.61 15.32
C ILE A 315 -17.47 -9.74 15.24
N ASP A 316 -17.23 -10.45 16.36
CA ASP A 316 -16.29 -11.57 16.39
C ASP A 316 -16.70 -12.72 15.48
N SER A 317 -18.00 -13.03 15.42
CA SER A 317 -18.55 -14.06 14.54
C SER A 317 -18.38 -13.68 13.06
N ILE A 318 -18.48 -12.40 12.72
CA ILE A 318 -18.34 -11.89 11.35
C ILE A 318 -16.86 -11.84 10.94
N ASN A 319 -15.97 -11.48 11.86
CA ASN A 319 -14.51 -11.52 11.65
C ASN A 319 -14.02 -12.95 11.33
N ASP A 320 -14.50 -13.96 12.06
CA ASP A 320 -14.16 -15.37 11.79
C ASP A 320 -14.68 -15.83 10.41
N LEU A 321 -15.81 -15.29 9.96
CA LEU A 321 -16.35 -15.54 8.63
C LEU A 321 -15.49 -14.87 7.54
N LEU A 322 -15.08 -13.61 7.73
CA LEU A 322 -14.18 -12.86 6.83
C LEU A 322 -12.83 -13.56 6.67
N TYR A 323 -12.27 -14.06 7.77
CA TYR A 323 -11.02 -14.81 7.76
C TYR A 323 -11.12 -16.09 6.92
N LYS A 324 -12.23 -16.81 7.02
CA LYS A 324 -12.49 -18.03 6.24
C LYS A 324 -12.70 -17.74 4.76
N VAL A 325 -13.36 -16.63 4.41
CA VAL A 325 -13.61 -16.20 3.02
C VAL A 325 -12.32 -15.67 2.36
N ASN A 326 -11.50 -14.90 3.08
CA ASN A 326 -10.25 -14.31 2.57
C ASN A 326 -9.16 -15.36 2.27
N SER A 327 -9.20 -16.53 2.93
CA SER A 327 -8.29 -17.65 2.62
C SER A 327 -8.86 -18.49 1.46
N ALA A 328 -8.77 -17.95 0.24
CA ALA A 328 -9.37 -18.52 -0.97
C ALA A 328 -9.13 -20.03 -1.17
N LYS A 329 -8.00 -20.57 -0.69
CA LYS A 329 -7.65 -22.00 -0.78
C LYS A 329 -8.42 -22.85 0.25
N SER A 330 -8.59 -22.37 1.48
CA SER A 330 -9.31 -23.05 2.57
C SER A 330 -10.81 -23.08 2.31
N TYR A 331 -11.38 -21.98 1.82
CA TYR A 331 -12.80 -21.88 1.45
C TYR A 331 -13.15 -22.79 0.25
N LYS A 332 -12.33 -22.74 -0.82
CA LYS A 332 -12.47 -23.65 -1.98
C LYS A 332 -12.33 -25.12 -1.56
N THR A 333 -11.43 -25.42 -0.62
CA THR A 333 -11.23 -26.76 -0.06
C THR A 333 -12.44 -27.19 0.79
N LEU A 334 -13.02 -26.30 1.61
CA LEU A 334 -14.21 -26.58 2.41
C LEU A 334 -15.44 -26.87 1.54
N LEU A 335 -15.68 -26.05 0.51
CA LEU A 335 -16.76 -26.24 -0.46
C LEU A 335 -16.58 -27.54 -1.25
N TYR A 336 -15.35 -27.86 -1.64
CA TYR A 336 -15.01 -29.12 -2.30
C TYR A 336 -15.21 -30.34 -1.37
N LEU A 337 -14.77 -30.27 -0.12
CA LEU A 337 -14.94 -31.33 0.88
C LEU A 337 -16.41 -31.56 1.26
N ARG A 338 -17.22 -30.51 1.35
CA ARG A 338 -18.67 -30.63 1.57
C ARG A 338 -19.39 -31.24 0.36
N ARG A 339 -18.99 -30.87 -0.86
CA ARG A 339 -19.52 -31.49 -2.09
C ARG A 339 -19.12 -32.97 -2.21
N ILE A 340 -17.91 -33.33 -1.80
CA ILE A 340 -17.46 -34.73 -1.65
C ILE A 340 -18.38 -35.47 -0.67
N LYS A 341 -18.61 -34.90 0.51
CA LYS A 341 -19.47 -35.50 1.54
C LYS A 341 -20.87 -35.76 1.00
N ASP A 342 -21.53 -34.78 0.38
CA ASP A 342 -22.92 -34.96 -0.04
C ASP A 342 -23.08 -35.80 -1.31
N GLN A 343 -22.19 -35.66 -2.31
CA GLN A 343 -22.30 -36.46 -3.53
C GLN A 343 -21.87 -37.92 -3.33
N LEU A 344 -20.78 -38.19 -2.59
CA LEU A 344 -20.30 -39.57 -2.39
C LEU A 344 -21.03 -40.29 -1.27
N ILE A 345 -21.50 -39.60 -0.23
CA ILE A 345 -22.20 -40.23 0.90
C ILE A 345 -23.71 -40.27 0.64
N LYS A 346 -24.33 -39.13 0.28
CA LYS A 346 -25.79 -38.98 0.18
C LYS A 346 -26.38 -39.05 -1.24
N GLY A 347 -25.57 -38.85 -2.28
CA GLY A 347 -26.03 -38.89 -3.67
C GLY A 347 -26.52 -40.27 -4.14
N SER A 348 -27.28 -40.33 -5.22
CA SER A 348 -27.70 -41.57 -5.88
C SER A 348 -26.51 -42.29 -6.56
N LYS A 349 -26.69 -43.56 -6.96
CA LYS A 349 -25.61 -44.33 -7.63
C LYS A 349 -25.08 -43.65 -8.90
N THR A 350 -25.95 -42.99 -9.66
CA THR A 350 -25.58 -42.29 -10.90
C THR A 350 -24.79 -41.02 -10.58
N GLU A 351 -25.27 -40.22 -9.63
CA GLU A 351 -24.61 -39.00 -9.17
C GLU A 351 -23.22 -39.27 -8.57
N LYS A 352 -23.08 -40.36 -7.79
CA LYS A 352 -21.77 -40.81 -7.28
C LYS A 352 -20.80 -41.11 -8.42
N LYS A 353 -21.26 -41.83 -9.44
CA LYS A 353 -20.43 -42.23 -10.59
C LYS A 353 -19.99 -41.02 -11.42
N ASP A 354 -20.90 -40.09 -11.66
CA ASP A 354 -20.64 -38.88 -12.46
C ASP A 354 -19.73 -37.91 -11.69
N PHE A 355 -19.91 -37.79 -10.38
CA PHE A 355 -19.06 -36.97 -9.53
C PHE A 355 -17.62 -37.52 -9.39
N ILE A 356 -17.44 -38.84 -9.29
CA ILE A 356 -16.11 -39.47 -9.30
C ILE A 356 -15.42 -39.22 -10.65
N LYS A 357 -16.14 -39.44 -11.75
CA LYS A 357 -15.59 -39.26 -13.11
C LYS A 357 -15.23 -37.81 -13.41
N TYR A 358 -16.06 -36.86 -12.96
CA TYR A 358 -15.78 -35.43 -12.98
C TYR A 358 -14.50 -35.10 -12.20
N THR A 359 -14.39 -35.60 -10.96
CA THR A 359 -13.25 -35.35 -10.08
C THR A 359 -11.95 -35.90 -10.68
N THR A 360 -11.97 -37.14 -11.19
CA THR A 360 -10.81 -37.78 -11.83
C THR A 360 -10.36 -37.02 -13.08
N ASN A 361 -11.28 -36.57 -13.92
CA ASN A 361 -10.93 -35.81 -15.14
C ASN A 361 -10.42 -34.40 -14.82
N ARG A 362 -10.89 -33.77 -13.74
CA ARG A 362 -10.41 -32.48 -13.25
C ARG A 362 -8.98 -32.58 -12.70
N ILE A 363 -8.65 -33.65 -11.98
CA ILE A 363 -7.28 -33.93 -11.51
C ILE A 363 -6.33 -34.21 -12.69
N LEU A 364 -6.82 -34.88 -13.73
CA LEU A 364 -6.07 -35.20 -14.95
C LEU A 364 -6.05 -34.07 -16.01
N LYS A 365 -6.61 -32.88 -15.71
CA LYS A 365 -6.68 -31.69 -16.60
C LYS A 365 -7.20 -31.97 -18.03
N ARG A 366 -8.27 -32.74 -18.19
CA ARG A 366 -8.89 -33.00 -19.50
C ARG A 366 -10.13 -32.12 -19.70
N GLU A 367 -9.98 -30.98 -20.38
CA GLU A 367 -10.95 -29.85 -20.39
C GLU A 367 -12.21 -29.98 -21.27
N LYS A 368 -12.58 -31.15 -21.79
CA LYS A 368 -13.65 -31.28 -22.82
C LYS A 368 -14.96 -31.94 -22.40
N TYR A 369 -15.32 -31.97 -21.12
CA TYR A 369 -16.56 -32.64 -20.70
C TYR A 369 -17.55 -31.71 -19.96
N ILE A 370 -18.76 -31.57 -20.53
CA ILE A 370 -19.93 -30.96 -19.87
C ILE A 370 -20.69 -32.10 -19.18
N CYS A 371 -20.81 -32.03 -17.85
CA CYS A 371 -21.60 -33.00 -17.07
C CYS A 371 -23.07 -32.54 -17.06
N ASN A 372 -23.99 -33.44 -17.41
CA ASN A 372 -25.42 -33.21 -17.24
C ASN A 372 -25.84 -33.60 -15.81
N ASP A 373 -26.67 -32.76 -15.19
CA ASP A 373 -27.46 -33.03 -13.98
C ASP A 373 -26.70 -33.33 -12.67
N LEU A 374 -25.91 -32.36 -12.18
CA LEU A 374 -25.58 -32.29 -10.75
C LEU A 374 -26.49 -31.26 -10.07
N LYS A 375 -27.35 -31.69 -9.12
CA LYS A 375 -28.20 -30.78 -8.34
C LYS A 375 -27.38 -29.92 -7.38
N TYR A 376 -27.82 -28.68 -7.18
CA TYR A 376 -27.27 -27.72 -6.21
C TYR A 376 -28.03 -27.77 -4.88
N PHE A 377 -27.32 -27.52 -3.77
CA PHE A 377 -27.89 -27.18 -2.47
C PHE A 377 -27.41 -25.77 -2.11
N ASP A 378 -28.36 -24.87 -1.88
CA ASP A 378 -28.11 -23.44 -1.71
C ASP A 378 -27.98 -23.08 -0.23
N ALA A 379 -26.74 -22.91 0.23
CA ALA A 379 -26.45 -22.44 1.59
C ALA A 379 -26.80 -20.95 1.79
N ILE A 380 -27.03 -20.20 0.70
CA ILE A 380 -27.29 -18.75 0.72
C ILE A 380 -28.76 -18.46 1.04
N ASN A 381 -29.70 -19.35 0.69
CA ASN A 381 -31.13 -19.13 0.95
C ASN A 381 -31.51 -19.17 2.45
N ILE A 382 -30.82 -19.96 3.26
CA ILE A 382 -31.05 -20.03 4.73
C ILE A 382 -30.51 -18.76 5.41
N ALA A 383 -29.40 -18.21 4.92
CA ALA A 383 -28.83 -16.95 5.42
C ALA A 383 -29.63 -15.73 4.94
N ARG A 384 -30.14 -15.73 3.69
CA ARG A 384 -31.03 -14.69 3.15
C ARG A 384 -32.31 -14.54 3.94
N GLN A 385 -32.98 -15.64 4.32
CA GLN A 385 -34.23 -15.56 5.09
C GLN A 385 -34.07 -14.95 6.48
N GLN A 386 -32.88 -15.06 7.08
CA GLN A 386 -32.58 -14.44 8.37
C GLN A 386 -32.20 -12.96 8.23
N LEU A 387 -31.55 -12.58 7.11
CA LEU A 387 -31.20 -11.19 6.79
C LEU A 387 -32.43 -10.34 6.40
N TYR A 388 -33.33 -10.87 5.57
CA TYR A 388 -34.51 -10.13 5.10
C TYR A 388 -35.49 -9.80 6.23
N SER A 389 -35.52 -10.59 7.31
CA SER A 389 -36.34 -10.29 8.49
C SER A 389 -35.78 -9.15 9.36
N LEU A 390 -34.54 -8.71 9.12
CA LEU A 390 -33.87 -7.66 9.89
C LEU A 390 -33.86 -6.32 9.16
N MET A 391 -33.84 -6.33 7.82
CA MET A 391 -33.74 -5.13 6.98
C MET A 391 -35.02 -4.29 6.88
N GLU A 392 -36.18 -4.79 7.32
CA GLU A 392 -37.45 -4.01 7.30
C GLU A 392 -37.49 -2.87 8.33
N ASN A 393 -36.53 -2.79 9.26
CA ASN A 393 -36.52 -1.80 10.32
C ASN A 393 -35.36 -0.82 10.19
N LYS A 394 -35.70 0.39 9.73
CA LYS A 394 -35.03 1.70 9.94
C LYS A 394 -34.16 2.23 8.80
N ASN A 395 -34.79 3.12 8.03
CA ASN A 395 -34.14 4.29 7.41
C ASN A 395 -33.84 5.34 8.49
N ILE A 396 -32.70 6.04 8.40
CA ILE A 396 -32.53 7.52 8.43
C ILE A 396 -31.05 7.91 8.55
N GLU A 397 -30.60 8.60 7.49
CA GLU A 397 -29.65 9.70 7.32
C GLU A 397 -28.37 9.85 8.17
N SER A 398 -27.32 10.12 7.40
CA SER A 398 -25.93 10.37 7.72
C SER A 398 -25.65 11.80 8.22
N SER A 399 -24.71 11.95 9.16
CA SER A 399 -23.85 13.13 9.23
C SER A 399 -22.50 12.79 9.86
N ASN A 400 -21.43 13.11 9.12
CA ASN A 400 -20.01 12.87 9.41
C ASN A 400 -19.46 13.80 10.51
N LYS A 401 -18.56 13.27 11.37
CA LYS A 401 -17.35 13.87 12.01
C LYS A 401 -16.84 12.92 13.13
N GLY A 402 -15.56 12.59 13.33
CA GLY A 402 -14.30 12.98 12.70
C GLY A 402 -13.15 12.06 13.18
N ILE A 403 -12.16 11.86 12.30
CA ILE A 403 -10.92 11.11 12.53
C ILE A 403 -9.93 11.97 13.34
N ASN A 404 -9.11 11.38 14.21
CA ASN A 404 -8.06 12.10 14.95
C ASN A 404 -6.97 12.60 13.95
N ILE A 405 -6.93 13.91 13.69
CA ILE A 405 -6.15 14.57 12.62
C ILE A 405 -4.68 14.83 12.99
N GLU A 406 -4.28 14.70 14.25
CA GLU A 406 -3.06 15.35 14.78
C GLU A 406 -1.71 14.74 14.31
N ASN A 407 -1.63 13.45 13.96
CA ASN A 407 -0.34 12.77 13.70
C ASN A 407 -0.03 12.46 12.22
N LYS A 408 -0.79 13.00 11.25
CA LYS A 408 -0.53 12.75 9.82
C LYS A 408 0.80 13.37 9.37
N LYS A 409 1.49 12.73 8.41
CA LYS A 409 2.65 13.27 7.70
C LYS A 409 2.27 14.56 6.96
N ASN A 410 2.39 15.71 7.60
CA ASN A 410 2.27 16.99 6.88
C ASN A 410 3.57 17.35 6.15
N THR A 411 4.09 16.41 5.36
CA THR A 411 5.36 16.48 4.62
C THR A 411 5.08 16.65 3.13
N SER A 412 6.10 16.99 2.35
CA SER A 412 6.00 17.04 0.89
C SER A 412 5.58 15.68 0.32
N GLN A 413 4.86 15.73 -0.79
CA GLN A 413 4.42 14.55 -1.53
C GLN A 413 5.37 14.24 -2.70
N VAL A 414 5.71 12.98 -2.84
CA VAL A 414 6.49 12.46 -3.98
C VAL A 414 5.59 11.52 -4.76
N TYR A 415 5.35 11.86 -6.03
CA TYR A 415 4.59 11.08 -6.98
C TYR A 415 5.56 10.38 -7.93
N ILE A 416 5.61 9.05 -7.89
CA ILE A 416 6.48 8.24 -8.74
C ILE A 416 5.62 7.57 -9.80
N PHE A 417 5.92 7.85 -11.07
CA PHE A 417 5.32 7.25 -12.25
C PHE A 417 6.31 6.26 -12.85
N ALA A 418 6.12 4.98 -12.51
CA ALA A 418 7.03 3.88 -12.81
C ALA A 418 6.55 3.01 -13.97
N GLY A 419 7.46 2.25 -14.58
CA GLY A 419 7.07 1.27 -15.60
C GLY A 419 6.26 0.09 -15.05
N ILE A 420 6.52 -0.31 -13.82
CA ILE A 420 6.10 -1.57 -13.19
C ILE A 420 5.69 -1.35 -11.72
N PRO A 421 4.86 -2.23 -11.11
CA PRO A 421 4.46 -2.09 -9.70
C PRO A 421 5.65 -2.26 -8.76
N TYR A 422 5.50 -1.75 -7.53
CA TYR A 422 6.53 -1.76 -6.51
C TYR A 422 7.11 -3.15 -6.21
N TYR A 423 6.26 -4.17 -6.21
CA TYR A 423 6.65 -5.53 -5.83
C TYR A 423 7.28 -6.33 -6.97
N ASP A 424 7.32 -5.79 -8.19
CA ASP A 424 7.93 -6.47 -9.34
C ASP A 424 9.42 -6.73 -9.07
N ILE A 425 9.97 -7.87 -9.47
CA ILE A 425 11.37 -8.28 -9.23
C ILE A 425 11.76 -8.19 -7.74
N GLY A 426 10.78 -8.35 -6.84
CA GLY A 426 10.98 -8.27 -5.40
C GLY A 426 11.31 -6.88 -4.86
N GLY A 427 11.02 -5.81 -5.61
CA GLY A 427 11.24 -4.42 -5.18
C GLY A 427 12.68 -3.91 -5.29
N GLY A 428 13.53 -4.62 -6.04
CA GLY A 428 14.94 -4.26 -6.26
C GLY A 428 15.15 -3.10 -7.26
N GLN A 429 14.18 -2.81 -8.11
CA GLN A 429 14.20 -1.79 -9.15
C GLN A 429 14.28 -0.35 -8.60
N ARG A 430 14.81 0.56 -9.42
CA ARG A 430 15.10 1.95 -9.06
C ARG A 430 13.90 2.68 -8.47
N CYS A 431 12.77 2.76 -9.19
CA CYS A 431 11.55 3.42 -8.69
C CYS A 431 11.08 2.89 -7.33
N SER A 432 11.21 1.59 -7.09
CA SER A 432 10.81 0.96 -5.82
C SER A 432 11.78 1.30 -4.69
N GLN A 433 13.07 1.32 -4.97
CA GLN A 433 14.09 1.75 -4.01
C GLN A 433 13.96 3.25 -3.68
N LEU A 434 13.65 4.09 -4.66
CA LEU A 434 13.32 5.50 -4.44
C LEU A 434 12.07 5.65 -3.57
N ALA A 435 10.97 4.96 -3.91
CA ALA A 435 9.74 4.98 -3.14
C ALA A 435 9.96 4.59 -1.68
N LYS A 436 10.63 3.46 -1.46
CA LYS A 436 11.00 2.96 -0.12
C LYS A 436 11.87 3.95 0.64
N THR A 437 12.83 4.58 -0.03
CA THR A 437 13.77 5.48 0.64
C THR A 437 13.15 6.83 0.96
N PHE A 438 12.35 7.40 0.06
CA PHE A 438 11.56 8.61 0.35
C PHE A 438 10.62 8.40 1.54
N ASP A 439 9.95 7.25 1.63
CA ASP A 439 9.12 6.93 2.80
C ASP A 439 9.95 6.81 4.08
N LYS A 440 11.11 6.13 4.04
CA LYS A 440 12.05 6.05 5.18
C LYS A 440 12.62 7.42 5.59
N MET A 441 12.69 8.37 4.66
CA MET A 441 13.03 9.77 4.92
C MET A 441 11.82 10.60 5.38
N GLY A 442 10.64 9.98 5.47
CA GLY A 442 9.42 10.56 6.03
C GLY A 442 8.58 11.34 5.04
N TYR A 443 8.79 11.20 3.73
CA TYR A 443 7.93 11.80 2.71
C TYR A 443 6.63 11.01 2.55
N GLU A 444 5.60 11.65 1.99
CA GLU A 444 4.39 10.96 1.53
C GLU A 444 4.61 10.48 0.11
N VAL A 445 4.60 9.16 -0.09
CA VAL A 445 4.88 8.55 -1.40
C VAL A 445 3.58 8.07 -2.04
N ASN A 446 3.35 8.48 -3.30
CA ASN A 446 2.29 8.00 -4.16
C ASN A 446 2.92 7.35 -5.40
N TYR A 447 2.56 6.11 -5.68
CA TYR A 447 3.21 5.28 -6.69
C TYR A 447 2.19 4.84 -7.73
N TYR A 448 2.41 5.27 -8.97
CA TYR A 448 1.60 4.90 -10.13
C TYR A 448 2.45 4.13 -11.12
N TYR A 449 1.91 3.05 -11.69
CA TYR A 449 2.67 2.20 -12.59
C TYR A 449 1.96 1.94 -13.91
N ALA A 450 2.73 1.77 -14.99
CA ALA A 450 2.21 1.59 -16.34
C ALA A 450 1.66 0.17 -16.58
N TYR A 451 2.38 -0.87 -16.15
CA TYR A 451 2.02 -2.26 -16.43
C TYR A 451 2.02 -3.11 -15.18
N ASP A 452 1.13 -4.09 -15.09
CA ASP A 452 1.16 -5.09 -14.03
C ASP A 452 2.40 -6.00 -14.11
N SER A 453 2.79 -6.55 -12.96
CA SER A 453 3.85 -7.53 -12.88
C SER A 453 3.49 -8.81 -13.63
N ASN A 454 4.40 -9.24 -14.50
CA ASN A 454 4.32 -10.50 -15.23
C ASN A 454 5.06 -11.65 -14.52
N GLU A 455 5.53 -11.44 -13.28
CA GLU A 455 6.29 -12.46 -12.56
C GLU A 455 5.42 -13.63 -12.11
N SER A 456 5.98 -14.83 -12.27
CA SER A 456 5.35 -16.09 -11.85
C SER A 456 5.27 -16.25 -10.32
N ILE A 457 6.09 -15.49 -9.59
CA ILE A 457 6.17 -15.49 -8.13
C ILE A 457 6.03 -14.05 -7.64
N LYS A 458 4.92 -13.75 -6.96
CA LYS A 458 4.75 -12.46 -6.29
C LYS A 458 5.22 -12.57 -4.84
N PHE A 459 6.18 -11.74 -4.46
CA PHE A 459 6.63 -11.64 -3.08
C PHE A 459 5.63 -10.81 -2.26
N ASP A 460 5.26 -11.31 -1.07
CA ASP A 460 4.45 -10.55 -0.12
C ASP A 460 5.32 -9.46 0.53
N LEU A 461 5.25 -8.26 -0.04
CA LEU A 461 6.01 -7.08 0.38
C LEU A 461 5.05 -6.06 0.97
N GLN A 462 5.38 -5.55 2.16
CA GLN A 462 4.68 -4.38 2.69
C GLN A 462 4.98 -3.16 1.83
N LEU A 463 3.92 -2.41 1.49
CA LEU A 463 4.01 -1.24 0.63
C LEU A 463 4.31 0.02 1.47
N PRO A 464 5.49 0.66 1.30
CA PRO A 464 5.83 1.91 2.00
C PRO A 464 5.19 3.17 1.35
N MET A 465 3.97 3.07 0.83
CA MET A 465 3.34 4.17 0.08
C MET A 465 1.86 4.31 0.41
N MET A 466 1.35 5.52 0.20
CA MET A 466 -0.06 5.87 0.41
C MET A 466 -0.96 5.32 -0.68
N ILE A 467 -0.49 5.43 -1.92
CA ILE A 467 -1.20 5.00 -3.11
C ILE A 467 -0.24 4.09 -3.89
N HIS A 468 -0.73 2.91 -4.25
CA HIS A 468 -0.09 2.01 -5.18
C HIS A 468 -1.16 1.59 -6.19
N LYS A 469 -1.14 2.15 -7.40
CA LYS A 469 -2.24 1.98 -8.36
C LYS A 469 -1.74 1.95 -9.80
N SER A 470 -2.39 1.17 -10.65
CA SER A 470 -2.15 1.21 -12.09
C SER A 470 -2.59 2.55 -12.66
N ILE A 471 -1.79 3.12 -13.56
CA ILE A 471 -2.17 4.35 -14.27
C ILE A 471 -3.39 4.15 -15.18
N GLU A 472 -3.62 2.90 -15.61
CA GLU A 472 -4.78 2.50 -16.41
C GLU A 472 -6.10 2.73 -15.69
N GLU A 473 -6.10 2.65 -14.37
CA GLU A 473 -7.28 2.79 -13.53
C GLU A 473 -7.33 4.15 -12.83
N THR A 474 -6.40 5.04 -13.13
CA THR A 474 -6.22 6.32 -12.44
C THR A 474 -6.66 7.48 -13.32
N THR A 475 -7.41 8.42 -12.76
CA THR A 475 -7.81 9.65 -13.46
C THR A 475 -6.95 10.85 -13.04
N LEU A 476 -6.88 11.88 -13.90
CA LEU A 476 -6.25 13.15 -13.54
C LEU A 476 -6.90 13.77 -12.29
N SER A 477 -8.23 13.74 -12.20
CA SER A 477 -8.94 14.32 -11.05
C SER A 477 -8.52 13.66 -9.73
N GLU A 478 -8.38 12.34 -9.71
CA GLU A 478 -7.90 11.60 -8.53
C GLU A 478 -6.54 12.09 -8.05
N VAL A 479 -5.56 12.18 -8.96
CA VAL A 479 -4.18 12.59 -8.61
C VAL A 479 -4.13 14.05 -8.16
N PHE A 480 -4.81 14.95 -8.88
CA PHE A 480 -4.70 16.39 -8.66
C PHE A 480 -5.64 16.94 -7.57
N SER A 481 -6.60 16.14 -7.06
CA SER A 481 -7.54 16.56 -6.00
C SER A 481 -6.90 16.79 -4.62
N SER A 482 -5.73 16.21 -4.37
CA SER A 482 -5.09 16.15 -3.03
C SER A 482 -3.61 16.55 -3.02
N ILE A 483 -3.15 17.22 -4.08
CA ILE A 483 -1.77 17.67 -4.23
C ILE A 483 -1.45 18.85 -3.31
N LYS A 484 -0.30 18.77 -2.65
CA LYS A 484 0.33 19.87 -1.90
C LYS A 484 1.17 20.75 -2.82
N GLU A 485 1.31 22.03 -2.45
CA GLU A 485 2.09 23.02 -3.23
C GLU A 485 3.57 22.62 -3.45
N ASP A 486 4.13 21.82 -2.55
CA ASP A 486 5.52 21.35 -2.58
C ASP A 486 5.68 19.94 -3.16
N ALA A 487 4.64 19.41 -3.82
CA ALA A 487 4.67 18.10 -4.45
C ALA A 487 5.71 18.03 -5.59
N VAL A 488 6.30 16.85 -5.76
CA VAL A 488 7.23 16.56 -6.86
C VAL A 488 6.79 15.30 -7.60
N PHE A 489 6.84 15.36 -8.93
CA PHE A 489 6.50 14.29 -9.83
C PHE A 489 7.79 13.74 -10.45
N ILE A 490 8.01 12.44 -10.32
CA ILE A 490 9.16 11.71 -10.85
C ILE A 490 8.65 10.70 -11.86
N PHE A 491 9.10 10.84 -13.11
CA PHE A 491 8.73 9.94 -14.22
C PHE A 491 9.93 9.09 -14.61
N GLU A 492 9.80 7.77 -14.48
CA GLU A 492 10.88 6.81 -14.79
C GLU A 492 10.88 6.41 -16.27
N ALA A 493 9.73 6.48 -16.94
CA ALA A 493 9.59 6.04 -18.33
C ALA A 493 8.77 7.04 -19.15
N PRO A 494 9.07 7.21 -20.46
CA PRO A 494 8.39 8.14 -21.34
C PRO A 494 7.07 7.58 -21.86
N TYR A 495 6.27 6.99 -20.98
CA TYR A 495 5.04 6.29 -21.34
C TYR A 495 3.94 7.29 -21.73
N VAL A 496 3.26 7.03 -22.85
CA VAL A 496 2.28 7.96 -23.42
C VAL A 496 1.16 8.34 -22.44
N LYS A 497 0.72 7.42 -21.57
CA LYS A 497 -0.33 7.72 -20.58
C LYS A 497 0.15 8.56 -19.39
N PHE A 498 1.45 8.75 -19.23
CA PHE A 498 2.01 9.69 -18.26
C PHE A 498 2.03 11.14 -18.78
N VAL A 499 1.96 11.35 -20.11
CA VAL A 499 2.02 12.69 -20.73
C VAL A 499 0.94 13.64 -20.19
N PRO A 500 -0.35 13.25 -20.04
CA PRO A 500 -1.37 14.15 -19.49
C PRO A 500 -1.06 14.63 -18.05
N TYR A 501 -0.40 13.78 -17.26
CA TYR A 501 0.00 14.12 -15.89
C TYR A 501 1.19 15.09 -15.90
N LEU A 502 2.17 14.89 -16.78
CA LEU A 502 3.28 15.83 -17.00
C LEU A 502 2.76 17.20 -17.42
N GLU A 503 1.87 17.25 -18.42
CA GLU A 503 1.31 18.51 -18.92
C GLU A 503 0.53 19.26 -17.85
N LYS A 504 -0.28 18.53 -17.06
CA LYS A 504 -1.08 19.14 -15.99
C LYS A 504 -0.20 19.61 -14.83
N ALA A 505 0.81 18.83 -14.45
CA ALA A 505 1.80 19.24 -13.44
C ALA A 505 2.52 20.52 -13.86
N LYS A 506 2.99 20.60 -15.11
CA LYS A 506 3.61 21.80 -15.69
C LYS A 506 2.68 23.01 -15.66
N LYS A 507 1.41 22.85 -16.05
CA LYS A 507 0.39 23.94 -16.01
C LYS A 507 0.16 24.47 -14.60
N LEU A 508 0.31 23.62 -13.57
CA LEU A 508 0.14 23.98 -12.17
C LEU A 508 1.44 24.43 -11.49
N GLY A 509 2.57 24.44 -12.20
CA GLY A 509 3.88 24.79 -11.62
C GLY A 509 4.41 23.75 -10.63
N ILE A 510 3.95 22.50 -10.72
CA ILE A 510 4.45 21.39 -9.92
C ILE A 510 5.80 20.95 -10.51
N LYS A 511 6.77 20.72 -9.63
CA LYS A 511 8.12 20.30 -10.02
C LYS A 511 8.09 18.91 -10.62
N THR A 512 8.70 18.77 -11.78
CA THR A 512 8.73 17.51 -12.55
C THR A 512 10.16 17.09 -12.83
N ILE A 513 10.46 15.82 -12.55
CA ILE A 513 11.74 15.17 -12.82
C ILE A 513 11.48 14.04 -13.80
N TYR A 514 12.19 14.03 -14.92
CA TYR A 514 12.25 12.85 -15.78
C TYR A 514 13.58 12.12 -15.57
N GLU A 515 13.50 10.86 -15.14
CA GLU A 515 14.63 9.95 -15.02
C GLU A 515 14.71 9.06 -16.26
N HIS A 516 15.71 9.30 -17.11
CA HIS A 516 16.01 8.42 -18.23
C HIS A 516 16.88 7.27 -17.75
N ILE A 517 16.26 6.10 -17.55
CA ILE A 517 16.90 4.96 -16.88
C ILE A 517 17.45 3.90 -17.83
N ASP A 518 16.94 3.83 -19.07
CA ASP A 518 17.27 2.82 -20.07
C ASP A 518 17.21 3.40 -21.49
N ASN A 519 17.88 2.74 -22.43
CA ASN A 519 17.76 3.09 -23.85
C ASN A 519 16.43 2.60 -24.42
N TRP A 520 15.41 3.45 -24.30
CA TRP A 520 14.05 3.20 -24.75
C TRP A 520 13.92 2.99 -26.27
N GLU A 521 14.91 3.36 -27.08
CA GLU A 521 14.91 3.11 -28.53
C GLU A 521 15.19 1.64 -28.90
N THR A 522 15.61 0.83 -27.93
CA THR A 522 15.91 -0.60 -28.13
C THR A 522 14.71 -1.49 -27.84
N SER A 523 14.89 -2.81 -27.93
CA SER A 523 13.87 -3.79 -27.53
C SER A 523 13.38 -3.62 -26.09
N LEU A 524 14.13 -2.94 -25.21
CA LEU A 524 13.72 -2.65 -23.84
C LEU A 524 12.57 -1.65 -23.75
N GLY A 525 12.41 -0.76 -24.74
CA GLY A 525 11.36 0.24 -24.75
C GLY A 525 10.10 -0.13 -25.52
N SER A 526 9.99 -1.34 -26.10
CA SER A 526 8.93 -1.66 -27.07
C SER A 526 7.48 -1.43 -26.59
N LEU A 527 7.24 -1.39 -25.27
CA LEU A 527 5.94 -1.07 -24.68
C LEU A 527 5.87 0.35 -24.08
N LEU A 528 7.00 0.87 -23.57
CA LEU A 528 7.06 2.13 -22.84
C LEU A 528 7.45 3.34 -23.70
N TYR A 529 8.02 3.11 -24.88
CA TYR A 529 8.63 4.12 -25.72
C TYR A 529 7.71 4.58 -26.83
N ASP A 530 7.47 5.89 -26.84
CA ASP A 530 6.96 6.62 -27.99
C ASP A 530 7.87 7.83 -28.24
N PRO A 531 8.39 8.05 -29.46
CA PRO A 531 9.33 9.13 -29.74
C PRO A 531 8.78 10.54 -29.44
N GLU A 532 7.48 10.76 -29.61
CA GLU A 532 6.85 12.05 -29.30
C GLU A 532 6.73 12.25 -27.79
N SER A 533 6.27 11.23 -27.08
CA SER A 533 6.20 11.19 -25.62
C SER A 533 7.59 11.42 -25.02
N PHE A 534 8.63 10.72 -25.48
CA PHE A 534 10.01 10.93 -25.03
C PHE A 534 10.47 12.37 -25.20
N ARG A 535 10.24 12.98 -26.39
CA ARG A 535 10.56 14.39 -26.61
C ARG A 535 9.78 15.31 -25.68
N SER A 536 8.51 15.02 -25.38
CA SER A 536 7.73 15.77 -24.40
C SER A 536 8.33 15.65 -23.01
N PHE A 537 8.67 14.46 -22.54
CA PHE A 537 9.31 14.27 -21.23
C PHE A 537 10.61 15.05 -21.09
N VAL A 538 11.49 14.99 -22.09
CA VAL A 538 12.76 15.74 -22.10
C VAL A 538 12.53 17.26 -22.15
N LYS A 539 11.57 17.71 -22.96
CA LYS A 539 11.30 19.15 -23.15
C LYS A 539 10.51 19.76 -22.00
N ASP A 540 9.53 19.07 -21.47
CA ASP A 540 8.49 19.61 -20.59
C ASP A 540 8.75 19.35 -19.11
N SER A 541 9.57 18.37 -18.75
CA SER A 541 10.01 18.18 -17.36
C SER A 541 10.95 19.31 -16.93
N GLU A 542 10.81 19.78 -15.69
CA GLU A 542 11.63 20.88 -15.16
C GLU A 542 13.09 20.44 -14.98
N TYR A 543 13.30 19.24 -14.46
CA TYR A 543 14.62 18.66 -14.21
C TYR A 543 14.80 17.34 -14.97
N LEU A 544 16.02 17.08 -15.41
CA LEU A 544 16.38 15.91 -16.20
C LEU A 544 17.51 15.14 -15.53
N VAL A 545 17.32 13.84 -15.42
CA VAL A 545 18.27 12.90 -14.81
C VAL A 545 18.52 11.74 -15.77
N ALA A 546 19.77 11.33 -15.89
CA ALA A 546 20.15 10.13 -16.63
C ALA A 546 20.97 9.19 -15.74
N THR A 547 20.70 7.88 -15.82
CA THR A 547 21.36 6.88 -14.98
C THR A 547 22.72 6.41 -15.53
N SER A 548 22.99 6.62 -16.82
CA SER A 548 24.28 6.31 -17.44
C SER A 548 24.88 7.52 -18.15
N ILE A 549 26.21 7.51 -18.31
CA ILE A 549 26.93 8.57 -19.04
C ILE A 549 26.45 8.65 -20.49
N GLU A 550 26.18 7.49 -21.12
CA GLU A 550 25.70 7.44 -22.50
C GLU A 550 24.25 7.90 -22.63
N LEU A 551 23.37 7.59 -21.67
CA LEU A 551 21.99 8.13 -21.65
C LEU A 551 22.01 9.66 -21.49
N LYS A 552 22.91 10.20 -20.67
CA LYS A 552 23.11 11.66 -20.56
C LYS A 552 23.49 12.28 -21.90
N LYS A 553 24.46 11.68 -22.61
CA LYS A 553 24.87 12.14 -23.95
C LYS A 553 23.71 12.05 -24.95
N GLN A 554 22.92 10.99 -24.91
CA GLN A 554 21.73 10.84 -25.74
C GLN A 554 20.73 11.97 -25.48
N MET A 555 20.39 12.25 -24.22
CA MET A 555 19.44 13.32 -23.87
C MET A 555 19.92 14.71 -24.29
N ASN A 556 21.22 15.00 -24.18
CA ASN A 556 21.79 16.29 -24.60
C ASN A 556 21.58 16.59 -26.10
N ASN A 557 21.29 15.59 -26.93
CA ASN A 557 20.94 15.82 -28.34
C ASN A 557 19.52 16.39 -28.52
N TYR A 558 18.68 16.34 -27.48
CA TYR A 558 17.27 16.75 -27.52
C TYR A 558 16.98 18.00 -26.68
N THR A 559 17.95 18.49 -25.90
CA THR A 559 17.73 19.60 -24.95
C THR A 559 19.01 20.36 -24.65
N GLU A 560 18.88 21.66 -24.37
CA GLU A 560 19.95 22.49 -23.80
C GLU A 560 19.91 22.54 -22.26
N LYS A 561 18.88 21.95 -21.63
CA LYS A 561 18.78 21.86 -20.17
C LYS A 561 19.92 21.00 -19.62
N GLU A 562 20.35 21.33 -18.40
CA GLU A 562 21.29 20.47 -17.69
C GLU A 562 20.67 19.08 -17.44
N VAL A 563 21.37 18.04 -17.87
CA VAL A 563 21.04 16.65 -17.57
C VAL A 563 21.99 16.17 -16.46
N HIS A 564 21.43 15.90 -15.28
CA HIS A 564 22.19 15.41 -14.15
C HIS A 564 22.50 13.91 -14.33
N TYR A 565 23.75 13.53 -14.09
CA TYR A 565 24.13 12.11 -14.07
C TYR A 565 23.90 11.56 -12.66
N LEU A 566 23.05 10.55 -12.52
CA LEU A 566 22.71 9.97 -11.25
C LEU A 566 22.49 8.45 -11.38
N PRO A 567 23.55 7.63 -11.24
CA PRO A 567 23.48 6.20 -11.50
C PRO A 567 22.59 5.46 -10.50
N ASN A 568 22.47 4.15 -10.65
CA ASN A 568 21.88 3.31 -9.61
C ASN A 568 22.70 3.34 -8.31
N ALA A 569 22.19 2.68 -7.28
CA ALA A 569 22.72 2.74 -5.93
C ALA A 569 22.40 1.45 -5.15
N VAL A 570 22.96 1.34 -3.95
CA VAL A 570 22.72 0.21 -3.04
C VAL A 570 21.76 0.56 -1.91
N ASP A 571 20.93 -0.42 -1.52
CA ASP A 571 20.19 -0.39 -0.24
C ASP A 571 21.10 -0.84 0.90
N ILE A 572 21.75 0.14 1.53
CA ILE A 572 22.62 -0.06 2.70
C ILE A 572 21.90 -0.60 3.94
N THR A 573 20.56 -0.70 3.93
CA THR A 573 19.80 -1.36 5.00
C THR A 573 19.71 -2.88 4.81
N ILE A 574 20.04 -3.37 3.62
CA ILE A 574 20.04 -4.79 3.26
C ILE A 574 21.48 -5.31 3.13
N PHE A 575 22.32 -4.58 2.38
CA PHE A 575 23.69 -4.97 2.06
C PHE A 575 24.67 -4.32 3.04
N GLU A 576 24.94 -5.02 4.16
CA GLU A 576 25.84 -4.55 5.22
C GLU A 576 26.87 -5.64 5.56
N PRO A 577 28.15 -5.45 5.21
CA PRO A 577 29.17 -6.49 5.33
C PRO A 577 29.51 -6.83 6.79
N LYS A 578 29.22 -5.94 7.74
CA LYS A 578 29.50 -6.16 9.17
C LYS A 578 28.43 -7.01 9.87
N TYR A 579 27.31 -7.31 9.22
CA TYR A 579 26.32 -8.24 9.78
C TYR A 579 26.83 -9.69 9.73
N THR A 580 26.28 -10.50 10.63
CA THR A 580 26.50 -11.95 10.63
C THR A 580 25.41 -12.61 9.80
N TYR A 581 25.81 -13.41 8.81
CA TYR A 581 24.89 -14.12 7.94
C TYR A 581 25.03 -15.64 8.11
N GLU A 582 23.91 -16.36 8.05
CA GLU A 582 23.94 -17.81 7.94
C GLU A 582 24.25 -18.23 6.50
N CYS A 583 25.05 -19.29 6.33
CA CYS A 583 25.38 -19.80 5.00
C CYS A 583 24.11 -20.35 4.32
N PRO A 584 23.75 -19.87 3.11
CA PRO A 584 22.62 -20.42 2.38
C PRO A 584 22.84 -21.91 2.05
N LYS A 585 21.81 -22.73 2.27
CA LYS A 585 21.92 -24.20 2.20
C LYS A 585 22.21 -24.72 0.79
N ASP A 586 21.81 -23.99 -0.23
CA ASP A 586 21.95 -24.38 -1.63
C ASP A 586 23.14 -23.73 -2.34
N LEU A 587 23.79 -22.73 -1.72
CA LEU A 587 25.04 -22.15 -2.21
C LEU A 587 26.12 -23.24 -2.35
N LYS A 588 26.80 -23.28 -3.51
CA LYS A 588 27.90 -24.21 -3.75
C LYS A 588 29.23 -23.53 -3.48
N ILE A 589 29.95 -24.08 -2.51
CA ILE A 589 31.27 -23.60 -2.11
C ILE A 589 32.33 -24.26 -2.97
N GLY A 590 33.16 -23.44 -3.62
CA GLY A 590 34.31 -23.90 -4.40
C GLY A 590 35.45 -24.38 -3.50
N LYS A 591 36.29 -25.28 -4.02
CA LYS A 591 37.54 -25.67 -3.33
C LYS A 591 38.60 -24.57 -3.43
N GLU A 592 38.55 -23.79 -4.51
CA GLU A 592 39.47 -22.69 -4.79
C GLU A 592 38.78 -21.34 -4.59
N LYS A 593 37.75 -21.03 -5.40
CA LYS A 593 36.92 -19.83 -5.25
C LYS A 593 35.44 -20.12 -5.42
N THR A 594 34.62 -19.35 -4.71
CA THR A 594 33.16 -19.31 -4.83
C THR A 594 32.77 -18.02 -5.54
N LEU A 595 32.28 -18.15 -6.77
CA LEU A 595 31.82 -17.03 -7.58
C LEU A 595 30.29 -16.93 -7.56
N LEU A 596 29.78 -15.70 -7.66
CA LEU A 596 28.35 -15.42 -7.62
C LEU A 596 27.94 -14.40 -8.68
N TYR A 597 26.87 -14.70 -9.40
CA TYR A 597 26.07 -13.71 -10.11
C TYR A 597 24.62 -13.80 -9.61
N PHE A 598 23.96 -12.66 -9.46
CA PHE A 598 22.51 -12.62 -9.35
C PHE A 598 21.87 -11.57 -10.26
N GLY A 599 20.68 -11.88 -10.76
CA GLY A 599 19.89 -10.99 -11.62
C GLY A 599 19.25 -11.74 -12.78
N SER A 600 18.82 -11.02 -13.82
CA SER A 600 18.27 -11.63 -15.03
C SER A 600 19.31 -12.53 -15.70
N LEU A 601 18.94 -13.78 -15.99
CA LEU A 601 19.76 -14.77 -16.69
C LEU A 601 19.30 -14.93 -18.15
N TRP A 602 18.77 -13.88 -18.75
CA TRP A 602 18.24 -13.91 -20.11
C TRP A 602 18.60 -12.62 -20.87
N GLY A 603 18.53 -12.69 -22.20
CA GLY A 603 18.83 -11.59 -23.11
C GLY A 603 20.23 -11.67 -23.74
N GLU A 604 20.41 -10.99 -24.88
CA GLU A 604 21.62 -11.08 -25.71
C GLU A 604 22.86 -10.42 -25.09
N TRP A 605 22.63 -9.52 -24.14
CA TRP A 605 23.61 -8.76 -23.36
C TRP A 605 24.39 -9.62 -22.36
N PHE A 606 23.94 -10.82 -21.97
CA PHE A 606 24.69 -11.69 -21.04
C PHE A 606 25.77 -12.48 -21.78
N ASP A 607 27.02 -12.46 -21.28
CA ASP A 607 28.16 -13.15 -21.86
C ASP A 607 28.34 -14.58 -21.31
N TRP A 608 27.54 -15.49 -21.85
CA TRP A 608 27.59 -16.91 -21.51
C TRP A 608 28.91 -17.59 -21.90
N GLU A 609 29.55 -17.14 -22.99
CA GLU A 609 30.79 -17.76 -23.46
C GLU A 609 31.96 -17.39 -22.53
N LEU A 610 32.03 -16.14 -22.07
CA LEU A 610 32.99 -15.72 -21.06
C LEU A 610 32.87 -16.54 -19.77
N ILE A 611 31.63 -16.76 -19.28
CA ILE A 611 31.38 -17.62 -18.11
C ILE A 611 31.81 -19.06 -18.37
N LYS A 612 31.46 -19.63 -19.53
CA LYS A 612 31.82 -21.00 -19.91
C LYS A 612 33.33 -21.20 -19.97
N GLN A 613 34.06 -20.32 -20.65
CA GLN A 613 35.52 -20.40 -20.79
C GLN A 613 36.22 -20.23 -19.44
N THR A 614 35.76 -19.28 -18.62
CA THR A 614 36.31 -19.07 -17.28
C THR A 614 36.08 -20.29 -16.39
N ALA A 615 34.88 -20.87 -16.41
CA ALA A 615 34.54 -22.06 -15.62
C ALA A 615 35.33 -23.31 -16.02
N LEU A 616 35.54 -23.54 -17.33
CA LEU A 616 36.37 -24.63 -17.84
C LEU A 616 37.84 -24.53 -17.39
N ASN A 617 38.37 -23.32 -17.26
CA ASN A 617 39.74 -23.05 -16.85
C ASN A 617 39.94 -22.93 -15.32
N CYS A 618 38.84 -22.93 -14.56
CA CYS A 618 38.82 -22.91 -13.10
C CYS A 618 37.97 -24.06 -12.52
N PRO A 619 38.31 -25.35 -12.79
CA PRO A 619 37.46 -26.49 -12.47
C PRO A 619 37.28 -26.75 -10.96
N ASN A 620 38.12 -26.16 -10.10
CA ASN A 620 38.02 -26.26 -8.64
C ASN A 620 37.18 -25.12 -8.01
N SER A 621 36.78 -24.13 -8.81
CA SER A 621 35.92 -23.03 -8.39
C SER A 621 34.47 -23.32 -8.74
N CYS A 622 33.53 -22.80 -7.94
CA CYS A 622 32.09 -22.93 -8.17
C CYS A 622 31.52 -21.60 -8.67
N PHE A 623 30.69 -21.65 -9.71
CA PHE A 623 30.02 -20.48 -10.30
C PHE A 623 28.53 -20.55 -9.98
N ASN A 624 28.05 -19.74 -9.07
CA ASN A 624 26.67 -19.74 -8.61
C ASN A 624 25.85 -18.67 -9.36
N MET A 625 24.76 -19.06 -10.00
CA MET A 625 23.89 -18.22 -10.83
C MET A 625 22.50 -18.16 -10.19
N ILE A 626 22.13 -16.99 -9.67
CA ILE A 626 20.82 -16.71 -9.07
C ILE A 626 19.98 -15.90 -10.07
N GLY A 627 18.77 -16.35 -10.34
CA GLY A 627 17.86 -15.73 -11.30
C GLY A 627 16.90 -16.73 -11.93
N GLU A 628 15.95 -16.23 -12.70
CA GLU A 628 15.04 -17.07 -13.50
C GLU A 628 15.77 -17.64 -14.73
N TYR A 629 15.79 -18.96 -14.87
CA TYR A 629 16.52 -19.67 -15.93
C TYR A 629 15.67 -20.67 -16.73
N SER A 630 14.37 -20.79 -16.45
CA SER A 630 13.47 -21.70 -17.18
C SER A 630 13.39 -21.40 -18.68
N GLY A 631 13.66 -20.15 -19.09
CA GLY A 631 13.69 -19.72 -20.49
C GLY A 631 14.97 -20.06 -21.26
N ILE A 632 16.01 -20.60 -20.62
CA ILE A 632 17.32 -20.87 -21.24
C ILE A 632 17.84 -22.32 -21.06
N PRO A 633 17.00 -23.36 -21.24
CA PRO A 633 17.39 -24.74 -20.91
C PRO A 633 18.59 -25.24 -21.73
N ASN A 634 18.74 -24.79 -22.98
CA ASN A 634 19.87 -25.18 -23.82
C ASN A 634 21.21 -24.64 -23.28
N ILE A 635 21.20 -23.42 -22.76
CA ILE A 635 22.40 -22.81 -22.14
C ILE A 635 22.73 -23.56 -20.86
N VAL A 636 21.72 -23.79 -20.00
CA VAL A 636 21.90 -24.53 -18.74
C VAL A 636 22.51 -25.92 -18.98
N ASN A 637 22.06 -26.64 -20.02
CA ASN A 637 22.55 -27.98 -20.35
C ASN A 637 23.96 -28.00 -20.96
N ASP A 638 24.43 -26.89 -21.55
CA ASP A 638 25.74 -26.76 -22.19
C ASP A 638 26.82 -26.20 -21.25
N MET A 639 26.44 -25.76 -20.04
CA MET A 639 27.37 -25.22 -19.05
C MET A 639 28.23 -26.30 -18.38
N PRO A 640 29.49 -25.98 -17.99
CA PRO A 640 30.35 -26.87 -17.22
C PRO A 640 29.73 -27.30 -15.88
N SER A 641 30.14 -28.47 -15.37
CA SER A 641 29.56 -29.07 -14.16
C SER A 641 29.81 -28.28 -12.86
N ASN A 642 30.70 -27.29 -12.89
CA ASN A 642 30.98 -26.37 -11.79
C ASN A 642 30.19 -25.04 -11.89
N VAL A 643 29.24 -24.93 -12.81
CA VAL A 643 28.26 -23.84 -12.90
C VAL A 643 26.91 -24.32 -12.36
N TYR A 644 26.36 -23.60 -11.39
CA TYR A 644 25.16 -23.98 -10.64
C TYR A 644 24.08 -22.91 -10.76
N PHE A 645 22.88 -23.32 -11.13
CA PHE A 645 21.70 -22.45 -11.21
C PHE A 645 20.83 -22.64 -9.96
N LEU A 646 20.66 -21.58 -9.17
CA LEU A 646 20.04 -21.63 -7.84
C LEU A 646 18.59 -21.12 -7.80
N GLY A 647 18.11 -20.56 -8.91
CA GLY A 647 16.76 -19.99 -9.04
C GLY A 647 16.62 -18.60 -8.42
N LEU A 648 15.38 -18.12 -8.33
CA LEU A 648 15.04 -16.82 -7.76
C LEU A 648 15.22 -16.80 -6.23
N LYS A 649 15.69 -15.67 -5.71
CA LYS A 649 15.86 -15.38 -4.27
C LYS A 649 15.28 -14.01 -3.94
N LYS A 650 14.83 -13.81 -2.71
CA LYS A 650 14.43 -12.48 -2.25
C LYS A 650 15.66 -11.59 -2.10
N GLN A 651 15.51 -10.29 -2.32
CA GLN A 651 16.61 -9.33 -2.20
C GLN A 651 17.29 -9.39 -0.82
N ASN A 652 16.52 -9.57 0.25
CA ASN A 652 17.05 -9.65 1.62
C ASN A 652 17.81 -10.96 1.92
N GLU A 653 17.78 -11.96 1.04
CA GLU A 653 18.59 -13.18 1.16
C GLU A 653 19.95 -13.03 0.48
N LEU A 654 20.07 -12.17 -0.55
CA LEU A 654 21.26 -12.01 -1.38
C LEU A 654 22.54 -11.62 -0.62
N PRO A 655 22.50 -10.77 0.44
CA PRO A 655 23.69 -10.47 1.23
C PRO A 655 24.35 -11.72 1.82
N ALA A 656 23.58 -12.74 2.22
CA ALA A 656 24.14 -13.98 2.72
C ALA A 656 24.88 -14.77 1.63
N TYR A 657 24.37 -14.79 0.40
CA TYR A 657 25.08 -15.42 -0.72
C TYR A 657 26.37 -14.68 -1.04
N LEU A 658 26.35 -13.34 -1.06
CA LEU A 658 27.56 -12.54 -1.25
C LEU A 658 28.56 -12.80 -0.13
N TYR A 659 28.12 -12.78 1.14
CA TYR A 659 28.98 -12.97 2.31
C TYR A 659 29.86 -14.22 2.19
N TYR A 660 29.28 -15.35 1.79
CA TYR A 660 29.98 -16.63 1.59
C TYR A 660 30.56 -16.84 0.19
N SER A 661 30.54 -15.82 -0.67
CA SER A 661 31.21 -15.82 -1.97
C SER A 661 32.50 -14.99 -1.92
N ASP A 662 33.49 -15.40 -2.71
CA ASP A 662 34.78 -14.72 -2.83
C ASP A 662 34.73 -13.60 -3.88
N ILE A 663 34.05 -13.87 -5.01
CA ILE A 663 34.05 -12.99 -6.19
C ILE A 663 32.62 -12.85 -6.70
N ALA A 664 32.20 -11.62 -6.98
CA ALA A 664 30.95 -11.33 -7.67
C ALA A 664 31.22 -11.10 -9.17
N MET A 665 30.28 -11.49 -10.03
CA MET A 665 30.43 -11.41 -11.48
C MET A 665 29.41 -10.47 -12.12
N LEU A 666 29.82 -9.79 -13.19
CA LEU A 666 28.97 -8.92 -14.02
C LEU A 666 29.35 -9.07 -15.51
N PRO A 667 29.00 -10.20 -16.15
CA PRO A 667 29.41 -10.52 -17.52
C PRO A 667 28.44 -9.91 -18.56
N PHE A 668 28.37 -8.59 -18.65
CA PHE A 668 27.48 -7.90 -19.59
C PHE A 668 28.22 -7.39 -20.83
N LYS A 669 27.91 -7.92 -22.00
CA LYS A 669 28.55 -7.50 -23.26
C LYS A 669 28.42 -5.99 -23.44
N ASN A 670 29.50 -5.35 -23.88
CA ASN A 670 29.48 -3.95 -24.30
C ASN A 670 28.80 -3.78 -25.67
N CYS A 671 27.52 -4.16 -25.74
CA CYS A 671 26.67 -4.03 -26.91
C CYS A 671 25.79 -2.77 -26.80
N GLU A 672 24.97 -2.50 -27.83
CA GLU A 672 24.05 -1.35 -27.85
C GLU A 672 23.11 -1.28 -26.65
N ILE A 673 22.84 -2.39 -25.95
CA ILE A 673 22.09 -2.39 -24.69
C ILE A 673 23.03 -2.15 -23.50
N GLY A 674 24.15 -2.89 -23.43
CA GLY A 674 25.08 -2.84 -22.30
C GLY A 674 25.69 -1.47 -22.04
N LYS A 675 25.98 -0.68 -23.09
CA LYS A 675 26.63 0.64 -22.94
C LYS A 675 25.77 1.72 -22.28
N TYR A 676 24.46 1.52 -22.20
CA TYR A 676 23.52 2.48 -21.58
C TYR A 676 23.08 2.07 -20.17
N VAL A 677 23.52 0.91 -19.67
CA VAL A 677 23.05 0.39 -18.39
C VAL A 677 23.89 0.93 -17.24
N SER A 678 23.21 1.28 -16.14
CA SER A 678 23.81 1.45 -14.82
C SER A 678 23.50 0.19 -13.99
N PRO A 679 24.41 -0.80 -13.91
CA PRO A 679 24.08 -2.09 -13.30
C PRO A 679 23.86 -1.94 -11.79
N LEU A 680 22.64 -2.18 -11.30
CA LEU A 680 22.34 -2.06 -9.87
C LEU A 680 23.22 -2.98 -8.98
N LYS A 681 23.53 -4.18 -9.49
CA LYS A 681 24.23 -5.23 -8.75
C LYS A 681 25.66 -4.87 -8.37
N ILE A 682 26.33 -4.01 -9.14
CA ILE A 682 27.72 -3.64 -8.82
C ILE A 682 27.80 -2.87 -7.50
N PHE A 683 26.82 -2.01 -7.23
CA PHE A 683 26.74 -1.25 -5.97
C PHE A 683 26.53 -2.20 -4.79
N GLU A 684 25.70 -3.23 -4.96
CA GLU A 684 25.45 -4.27 -3.95
C GLU A 684 26.69 -5.14 -3.70
N TYR A 685 27.44 -5.48 -4.76
CA TYR A 685 28.68 -6.25 -4.64
C TYR A 685 29.79 -5.47 -3.92
N ILE A 686 29.98 -4.20 -4.30
CA ILE A 686 30.95 -3.30 -3.69
C ILE A 686 30.58 -3.03 -2.23
N ALA A 687 29.30 -2.84 -1.93
CA ALA A 687 28.82 -2.67 -0.56
C ALA A 687 29.14 -3.87 0.33
N MET A 688 29.09 -5.08 -0.22
CA MET A 688 29.49 -6.31 0.48
C MET A 688 31.00 -6.59 0.42
N GLU A 689 31.81 -5.60 0.02
CA GLU A 689 33.28 -5.68 -0.05
C GLU A 689 33.80 -6.82 -0.93
N LYS A 690 33.12 -7.09 -2.06
CA LYS A 690 33.49 -8.17 -2.99
C LYS A 690 34.38 -7.68 -4.11
N ILE A 691 35.32 -8.55 -4.51
CA ILE A 691 35.99 -8.44 -5.81
C ILE A 691 34.91 -8.62 -6.88
N VAL A 692 34.80 -7.65 -7.79
CA VAL A 692 33.86 -7.71 -8.91
C VAL A 692 34.62 -7.99 -10.20
N LEU A 693 34.37 -9.14 -10.82
CA LEU A 693 34.79 -9.41 -12.20
C LEU A 693 33.70 -8.96 -13.15
N ALA A 694 34.01 -7.97 -13.98
CA ALA A 694 33.06 -7.40 -14.92
C ALA A 694 33.66 -7.33 -16.33
N THR A 695 32.80 -7.27 -17.33
CA THR A 695 33.16 -6.77 -18.66
C THR A 695 33.25 -5.23 -18.63
N PRO A 696 34.04 -4.58 -19.49
CA PRO A 696 34.21 -3.13 -19.47
C PRO A 696 32.94 -2.42 -19.98
N LEU A 697 32.19 -1.81 -19.06
CA LEU A 697 31.11 -0.87 -19.38
C LEU A 697 31.54 0.57 -19.02
N PRO A 698 31.13 1.60 -19.79
CA PRO A 698 31.56 2.98 -19.56
C PRO A 698 31.36 3.47 -18.12
N ASP A 699 30.25 3.10 -17.49
CA ASP A 699 29.86 3.59 -16.17
C ASP A 699 30.60 2.93 -14.99
N ILE A 700 31.20 1.76 -15.17
CA ILE A 700 31.77 0.97 -14.06
C ILE A 700 33.30 0.91 -14.06
N ILE A 701 33.94 1.38 -15.13
CA ILE A 701 35.41 1.42 -15.19
C ILE A 701 35.92 2.35 -14.09
N GLY A 702 36.81 1.83 -13.25
CA GLY A 702 37.40 2.56 -12.13
C GLY A 702 36.57 2.54 -10.84
N TYR A 703 35.46 1.79 -10.79
CA TYR A 703 34.78 1.53 -9.52
C TYR A 703 35.68 0.71 -8.59
N PRO A 704 35.62 0.95 -7.26
CA PRO A 704 36.46 0.24 -6.31
C PRO A 704 36.19 -1.27 -6.39
N ASN A 705 37.24 -2.06 -6.13
CA ASN A 705 37.18 -3.53 -6.14
C ASN A 705 36.71 -4.16 -7.45
N THR A 706 36.65 -3.39 -8.55
CA THR A 706 36.14 -3.85 -9.84
C THR A 706 37.28 -4.05 -10.84
N VAL A 707 37.37 -5.27 -11.39
CA VAL A 707 38.31 -5.60 -12.48
C VAL A 707 37.50 -5.80 -13.75
N CYS A 708 37.72 -4.92 -14.73
CA CYS A 708 37.02 -4.96 -16.02
C CYS A 708 37.88 -5.63 -17.10
N SER A 709 37.39 -6.71 -17.71
CA SER A 709 38.04 -7.37 -18.85
C SER A 709 37.06 -8.18 -19.70
N GLU A 710 37.31 -8.23 -21.00
CA GLU A 710 36.64 -9.15 -21.95
C GLU A 710 37.43 -10.46 -22.15
N ASP A 711 38.68 -10.54 -21.66
CA ASP A 711 39.52 -11.72 -21.77
C ASP A 711 39.32 -12.64 -20.55
N TYR A 712 38.83 -13.86 -20.80
CA TYR A 712 38.67 -14.87 -19.76
C TYR A 712 40.01 -15.22 -19.08
N ASN A 713 41.16 -15.05 -19.73
CA ASN A 713 42.47 -15.31 -19.12
C ASN A 713 42.75 -14.34 -17.97
N GLU A 714 42.32 -13.08 -18.08
CA GLU A 714 42.44 -12.10 -17.01
C GLU A 714 41.51 -12.44 -15.84
N TRP A 715 40.27 -12.88 -16.12
CA TRP A 715 39.35 -13.39 -15.09
C TRP A 715 39.95 -14.60 -14.36
N VAL A 716 40.51 -15.56 -15.09
CA VAL A 716 41.21 -16.73 -14.53
C VAL A 716 42.40 -16.31 -13.67
N SER A 717 43.17 -15.30 -14.10
CA SER A 717 44.29 -14.76 -13.32
C SER A 717 43.82 -14.19 -11.98
N VAL A 718 42.75 -13.39 -11.98
CA VAL A 718 42.18 -12.83 -10.74
C VAL A 718 41.61 -13.91 -9.83
N ILE A 719 40.94 -14.93 -10.38
CA ILE A 719 40.41 -16.06 -9.59
C ILE A 719 41.55 -16.79 -8.86
N ARG A 720 42.67 -17.02 -9.53
CA ARG A 720 43.82 -17.76 -8.98
C ARG A 720 44.68 -16.93 -8.04
N ASN A 721 44.93 -15.67 -8.39
CA ASN A 721 45.93 -14.83 -7.72
C ASN A 721 45.30 -13.81 -6.74
N GLY A 722 44.01 -13.50 -6.89
CA GLY A 722 43.34 -12.43 -6.15
C GLY A 722 43.75 -11.03 -6.61
N VAL A 723 43.12 -10.02 -6.02
CA VAL A 723 43.48 -8.60 -6.12
C VAL A 723 43.37 -7.95 -4.74
N GLU A 724 44.12 -6.88 -4.52
CA GLU A 724 44.01 -6.08 -3.30
C GLU A 724 42.68 -5.31 -3.30
N LEU A 725 42.01 -5.29 -2.14
CA LEU A 725 40.75 -4.57 -1.99
C LEU A 725 41.00 -3.13 -1.54
N GLU A 726 40.36 -2.20 -2.24
CA GLU A 726 40.21 -0.82 -1.82
C GLU A 726 39.06 -0.69 -0.81
N ASN A 727 39.15 0.28 0.08
CA ASN A 727 38.07 0.59 1.03
C ASN A 727 36.92 1.30 0.29
N PRO A 728 35.73 0.68 0.17
CA PRO A 728 34.63 1.25 -0.62
C PRO A 728 33.77 2.26 0.15
N ALA A 729 34.12 2.63 1.40
CA ALA A 729 33.26 3.41 2.28
C ALA A 729 32.81 4.75 1.69
N GLU A 730 33.71 5.51 1.06
CA GLU A 730 33.39 6.79 0.41
C GLU A 730 32.45 6.57 -0.77
N PHE A 731 32.76 5.59 -1.64
CA PHE A 731 31.93 5.21 -2.76
C PHE A 731 30.51 4.82 -2.32
N ILE A 732 30.37 3.99 -1.28
CA ILE A 732 29.04 3.58 -0.76
C ILE A 732 28.30 4.79 -0.17
N ALA A 733 29.00 5.68 0.54
CA ALA A 733 28.40 6.87 1.11
C ALA A 733 27.85 7.82 0.03
N GLU A 734 28.41 7.80 -1.18
CA GLU A 734 27.98 8.58 -2.35
C GLU A 734 27.06 7.80 -3.31
N ASN A 735 26.90 6.49 -3.11
CA ASN A 735 26.16 5.63 -4.04
C ASN A 735 25.16 4.71 -3.33
N ASN A 736 24.43 5.26 -2.36
CA ASN A 736 23.30 4.62 -1.69
C ASN A 736 21.98 5.35 -2.01
N TRP A 737 20.84 4.69 -1.79
CA TRP A 737 19.55 5.27 -2.14
C TRP A 737 19.17 6.54 -1.37
N TYR A 738 19.66 6.73 -0.13
CA TYR A 738 19.42 7.98 0.61
C TYR A 738 20.14 9.15 -0.06
N ASP A 739 21.37 8.93 -0.52
CA ASP A 739 22.11 9.90 -1.31
C ASP A 739 21.40 10.22 -2.64
N ARG A 740 20.83 9.21 -3.32
CA ARG A 740 20.00 9.43 -4.54
C ARG A 740 18.78 10.31 -4.27
N CYS A 741 18.02 10.00 -3.22
CA CYS A 741 16.89 10.83 -2.81
C CYS A 741 17.35 12.24 -2.45
N ASN A 742 18.45 12.42 -1.71
CA ASN A 742 19.00 13.74 -1.37
C ASN A 742 19.41 14.55 -2.61
N ASN A 743 20.03 13.91 -3.61
CA ASN A 743 20.35 14.55 -4.88
C ASN A 743 19.09 15.00 -5.62
N LEU A 744 18.07 14.15 -5.73
CA LEU A 744 16.79 14.51 -6.35
C LEU A 744 16.10 15.67 -5.59
N ILE A 745 16.15 15.64 -4.26
CA ILE A 745 15.65 16.72 -3.39
C ILE A 745 16.39 18.02 -3.65
N ASN A 746 17.72 17.98 -3.77
CA ASN A 746 18.55 19.15 -3.98
C ASN A 746 18.36 19.73 -5.38
N ILE A 747 18.32 18.88 -6.41
CA ILE A 747 18.07 19.26 -7.81
C ILE A 747 16.72 19.98 -7.93
N SER A 748 15.67 19.38 -7.38
CA SER A 748 14.31 19.95 -7.45
C SER A 748 13.99 20.91 -6.31
N ASN A 749 14.93 21.20 -5.40
CA ASN A 749 14.74 22.06 -4.24
C ASN A 749 13.47 21.71 -3.42
N ILE A 750 13.27 20.42 -3.10
CA ILE A 750 12.12 19.95 -2.31
C ILE A 750 12.28 20.39 -0.86
N GLU A 751 11.28 21.08 -0.31
CA GLU A 751 11.30 21.50 1.09
C GLU A 751 10.68 20.42 1.99
N TYR A 752 11.50 19.52 2.54
CA TYR A 752 11.03 18.62 3.60
C TYR A 752 10.67 19.39 4.87
N LEU A 753 9.41 19.23 5.34
CA LEU A 753 8.86 19.81 6.57
C LEU A 753 9.24 21.30 6.76
N LYS A 754 8.36 22.23 6.32
CA LYS A 754 8.56 23.68 6.52
C LYS A 754 8.60 24.03 8.01
N CYS A 755 9.79 24.03 8.58
CA CYS A 755 10.04 24.47 9.95
C CYS A 755 10.28 25.98 9.92
N SER A 756 9.31 26.75 10.41
CA SER A 756 9.35 28.22 10.40
C SER A 756 10.50 28.85 11.20
N ASN A 757 11.28 28.07 11.96
CA ASN A 757 12.29 28.57 12.91
C ASN A 757 13.59 27.73 13.06
N ILE A 758 13.98 26.85 12.12
CA ILE A 758 15.27 26.12 12.21
C ILE A 758 16.47 27.08 12.37
N LYS A 759 16.36 28.30 11.86
CA LYS A 759 17.42 29.33 11.85
C LYS A 759 17.92 29.81 13.24
N LYS A 760 17.63 29.14 14.37
CA LYS A 760 18.01 29.64 15.71
C LYS A 760 18.35 28.63 16.83
N LYS A 761 18.20 27.31 16.66
CA LYS A 761 18.57 26.36 17.73
C LYS A 761 19.95 25.78 17.44
N GLU A 762 20.92 26.05 18.31
CA GLU A 762 22.22 25.38 18.29
C GLU A 762 22.02 23.91 18.70
N ILE A 763 22.70 22.98 18.02
CA ILE A 763 22.51 21.53 18.20
C ILE A 763 23.83 20.89 18.64
N SER A 764 23.74 20.05 19.66
CA SER A 764 24.87 19.29 20.20
C SER A 764 24.64 17.80 20.04
N VAL A 765 25.55 17.12 19.34
CA VAL A 765 25.54 15.66 19.23
C VAL A 765 26.51 15.09 20.25
N VAL A 766 26.01 14.29 21.19
CA VAL A 766 26.82 13.57 22.18
C VAL A 766 26.94 12.12 21.73
N VAL A 767 28.17 11.72 21.38
CA VAL A 767 28.53 10.36 20.98
C VAL A 767 29.24 9.66 22.13
N LEU A 768 28.72 8.52 22.57
CA LEU A 768 29.37 7.70 23.60
C LEU A 768 30.17 6.55 22.95
N ASN A 769 31.46 6.44 23.28
CA ASN A 769 32.36 5.40 22.77
C ASN A 769 32.93 4.54 23.90
N HIS A 770 32.83 3.21 23.77
CA HIS A 770 33.54 2.27 24.65
C HIS A 770 34.03 1.07 23.85
N ASN A 771 35.35 0.92 23.69
CA ASN A 771 35.98 -0.22 23.03
C ASN A 771 35.38 -0.56 21.63
N ASN A 772 35.05 0.46 20.82
CA ASN A 772 34.40 0.30 19.52
C ASN A 772 35.23 0.84 18.33
N LYS A 773 36.56 0.70 18.40
CA LYS A 773 37.51 1.18 17.38
C LYS A 773 37.16 0.80 15.94
N SER A 774 36.58 -0.37 15.69
CA SER A 774 36.26 -0.82 14.33
C SER A 774 35.04 -0.13 13.71
N VAL A 775 34.22 0.57 14.49
CA VAL A 775 32.94 1.14 14.03
C VAL A 775 32.84 2.65 14.26
N ILE A 776 33.39 3.19 15.36
CA ILE A 776 33.23 4.61 15.75
C ILE A 776 33.61 5.59 14.63
N PHE A 777 34.60 5.28 13.80
CA PHE A 777 35.01 6.15 12.70
C PHE A 777 33.89 6.35 11.66
N ARG A 778 33.07 5.32 11.38
CA ARG A 778 31.90 5.44 10.50
C ARG A 778 30.86 6.39 11.08
N CYS A 779 30.64 6.34 12.40
CA CYS A 779 29.76 7.26 13.12
C CYS A 779 30.21 8.71 12.92
N ILE A 780 31.47 9.01 13.26
CA ILE A 780 32.00 10.39 13.19
C ILE A 780 32.11 10.89 11.74
N ASP A 781 32.61 10.07 10.81
CA ASP A 781 32.70 10.44 9.39
C ASP A 781 31.31 10.78 8.81
N SER A 782 30.27 10.01 9.19
CA SER A 782 28.90 10.28 8.75
C SER A 782 28.31 11.56 9.33
N LEU A 783 28.55 11.84 10.62
CA LEU A 783 28.09 13.05 11.28
C LEU A 783 28.72 14.28 10.63
N LEU A 784 30.03 14.24 10.36
CA LEU A 784 30.75 15.31 9.68
C LEU A 784 30.24 15.52 8.24
N LYS A 785 30.01 14.44 7.48
CA LYS A 785 29.48 14.50 6.12
C LYS A 785 28.12 15.22 6.07
N HIS A 786 27.21 14.84 6.97
CA HIS A 786 25.83 15.34 6.98
C HIS A 786 25.62 16.56 7.88
N ASN A 787 26.70 17.25 8.30
CA ASN A 787 26.61 18.38 9.22
C ASN A 787 26.29 19.72 8.53
N LYS A 788 26.38 19.81 7.20
CA LYS A 788 26.29 21.09 6.47
C LYS A 788 25.00 21.87 6.75
N LYS A 789 23.89 21.16 6.93
CA LYS A 789 22.57 21.77 7.17
C LYS A 789 22.42 22.31 8.60
N TYR A 790 22.91 21.56 9.58
CA TYR A 790 22.63 21.80 11.00
C TYR A 790 23.75 22.57 11.71
N ASN A 791 24.99 22.44 11.22
CA ASN A 791 26.18 22.99 11.86
C ASN A 791 26.25 22.61 13.36
N CYS A 792 25.99 21.33 13.64
CA CYS A 792 26.03 20.79 14.99
C CYS A 792 27.46 20.79 15.54
N GLU A 793 27.59 21.00 16.84
CA GLU A 793 28.80 20.58 17.56
C GLU A 793 28.74 19.06 17.82
N ILE A 794 29.90 18.40 17.72
CA ILE A 794 30.02 16.95 17.94
C ILE A 794 30.94 16.74 19.14
N ILE A 795 30.38 16.19 20.21
CA ILE A 795 31.06 15.85 21.45
C ILE A 795 31.18 14.33 21.51
N VAL A 796 32.40 13.81 21.55
CA VAL A 796 32.67 12.38 21.71
C VAL A 796 33.18 12.13 23.11
N VAL A 797 32.49 11.31 23.87
CA VAL A 797 32.89 10.89 25.22
C VAL A 797 33.46 9.49 25.15
N ASP A 798 34.77 9.37 25.30
CA ASP A 798 35.42 8.08 25.48
C ASP A 798 35.19 7.58 26.90
N ASN A 799 34.55 6.41 27.00
CA ASN A 799 33.99 5.87 28.22
C ASN A 799 34.93 4.82 28.83
N ALA A 800 36.18 5.20 29.08
CA ALA A 800 37.26 4.33 29.51
C ALA A 800 37.60 3.20 28.51
N SER A 801 37.83 3.55 27.24
CA SER A 801 38.29 2.60 26.24
C SER A 801 39.74 2.17 26.44
N SER A 802 40.07 0.98 25.96
CA SER A 802 41.39 0.34 26.04
C SER A 802 41.88 -0.23 24.71
N ASP A 803 41.07 -0.10 23.65
CA ASP A 803 41.33 -0.62 22.30
C ASP A 803 42.15 0.34 21.41
N GLY A 804 42.55 1.49 21.96
CA GLY A 804 43.24 2.56 21.24
C GLY A 804 42.33 3.42 20.37
N SER A 805 40.99 3.34 20.53
CA SER A 805 40.06 4.23 19.84
C SER A 805 40.24 5.69 20.24
N TYR A 806 40.52 5.99 21.51
CA TYR A 806 40.71 7.36 21.98
C TYR A 806 41.85 8.07 21.25
N GLU A 807 43.04 7.47 21.21
CA GLU A 807 44.23 8.08 20.59
C GLU A 807 44.02 8.30 19.09
N LEU A 808 43.39 7.35 18.41
CA LEU A 808 43.09 7.46 16.98
C LEU A 808 41.98 8.48 16.67
N LEU A 809 40.98 8.62 17.55
CA LEU A 809 39.96 9.67 17.42
C LEU A 809 40.60 11.04 17.57
N GLN A 810 41.51 11.20 18.53
CA GLN A 810 42.27 12.42 18.73
C GLN A 810 43.12 12.75 17.51
N GLU A 811 43.84 11.78 16.96
CA GLU A 811 44.70 11.95 15.78
C GLU A 811 43.89 12.28 14.51
N LYS A 812 42.82 11.52 14.22
CA LYS A 812 42.08 11.63 12.95
C LYS A 812 41.14 12.84 12.90
N TYR A 813 40.59 13.27 14.03
CA TYR A 813 39.53 14.27 14.10
C TYR A 813 39.89 15.51 14.92
N GLU A 814 41.18 15.78 15.10
CA GLU A 814 41.65 16.99 15.77
C GLU A 814 40.95 18.24 15.22
N ASN A 815 40.42 19.08 16.12
CA ASN A 815 39.66 20.30 15.81
C ASN A 815 38.31 20.12 15.09
N LYS A 816 37.89 18.89 14.77
CA LYS A 816 36.57 18.58 14.18
C LYS A 816 35.55 18.11 15.19
N ILE A 817 36.00 17.58 16.33
CA ILE A 817 35.17 17.09 17.44
C ILE A 817 35.71 17.60 18.78
N LEU A 818 34.85 17.66 19.80
CA LEU A 818 35.25 17.78 21.20
C LEU A 818 35.38 16.39 21.81
N LEU A 819 36.62 15.93 22.04
CA LEU A 819 36.89 14.61 22.62
C LEU A 819 37.10 14.70 24.13
N LEU A 820 36.26 14.01 24.90
CA LEU A 820 36.27 13.96 26.37
C LEU A 820 36.62 12.55 26.87
N LYS A 821 37.21 12.46 28.07
CA LYS A 821 37.45 11.19 28.77
C LYS A 821 36.54 11.07 29.98
N ASN A 822 35.72 10.03 30.01
CA ASN A 822 35.10 9.56 31.25
C ASN A 822 36.03 8.53 31.92
N MET A 823 36.27 8.71 33.21
CA MET A 823 37.26 7.89 33.95
C MET A 823 36.73 6.51 34.36
N LYS A 824 35.42 6.30 34.26
CA LYS A 824 34.74 5.01 34.48
C LYS A 824 33.91 4.66 33.25
N ASN A 825 33.69 3.37 33.01
CA ASN A 825 32.71 2.94 32.00
C ASN A 825 31.29 3.10 32.56
N GLY A 826 30.53 4.04 32.03
CA GLY A 826 29.12 4.21 32.35
C GLY A 826 28.30 4.99 31.33
N CYS A 827 27.16 4.44 30.89
CA CYS A 827 26.25 5.09 29.96
C CYS A 827 25.70 6.41 30.52
N SER A 828 25.23 6.40 31.77
CA SER A 828 24.66 7.58 32.42
C SER A 828 25.73 8.64 32.66
N SER A 829 26.84 8.26 33.30
CA SER A 829 27.91 9.22 33.63
C SER A 829 28.60 9.79 32.39
N GLY A 830 28.81 8.97 31.36
CA GLY A 830 29.37 9.41 30.09
C GLY A 830 28.47 10.41 29.36
N ARG A 831 27.16 10.14 29.26
CA ARG A 831 26.20 11.05 28.63
C ARG A 831 26.04 12.35 29.43
N ASN A 832 25.98 12.28 30.76
CA ASN A 832 25.98 13.47 31.63
C ASN A 832 27.22 14.34 31.41
N LEU A 833 28.41 13.73 31.33
CA LEU A 833 29.66 14.45 31.04
C LEU A 833 29.60 15.14 29.66
N GLY A 834 29.07 14.46 28.65
CA GLY A 834 28.86 15.05 27.32
C GLY A 834 27.96 16.28 27.37
N VAL A 835 26.75 16.14 27.94
CA VAL A 835 25.76 17.23 28.02
C VAL A 835 26.27 18.44 28.80
N LYS A 836 27.05 18.21 29.87
CA LYS A 836 27.66 19.30 30.64
C LYS A 836 28.56 20.20 29.79
N ASN A 837 29.11 19.68 28.70
CA ASN A 837 29.99 20.40 27.78
C ASN A 837 29.30 20.85 26.48
N CYS A 838 28.02 20.53 26.29
CA CYS A 838 27.24 21.03 25.16
C CYS A 838 26.98 22.54 25.29
N THR A 839 27.05 23.31 24.21
CA THR A 839 26.56 24.68 24.10
C THR A 839 25.15 24.77 23.51
N GLY A 840 24.74 23.76 22.73
CA GLY A 840 23.47 23.74 22.01
C GLY A 840 22.21 23.68 22.89
N ASP A 841 21.12 24.22 22.36
CA ASP A 841 19.78 24.20 22.94
C ASP A 841 19.10 22.83 22.77
N LEU A 842 19.46 22.11 21.70
CA LEU A 842 19.02 20.74 21.43
C LEU A 842 20.18 19.78 21.64
N ILE A 843 19.91 18.70 22.36
CA ILE A 843 20.84 17.60 22.55
C ILE A 843 20.37 16.42 21.71
N VAL A 844 21.31 15.80 21.01
CA VAL A 844 21.12 14.54 20.31
C VAL A 844 22.10 13.53 20.90
N PHE A 845 21.61 12.38 21.34
CA PHE A 845 22.44 11.27 21.78
C PHE A 845 22.60 10.28 20.65
N ILE A 846 23.83 9.84 20.38
CA ILE A 846 24.16 8.86 19.35
C ILE A 846 25.13 7.85 19.94
N ASP A 847 24.95 6.58 19.63
CA ASP A 847 25.89 5.53 20.05
C ASP A 847 26.98 5.30 19.00
N SER A 848 28.17 4.88 19.44
CA SER A 848 29.35 4.69 18.57
C SER A 848 29.16 3.70 17.39
N ASP A 849 28.11 2.88 17.42
CA ASP A 849 27.71 1.92 16.40
C ASP A 849 26.52 2.40 15.53
N GLN A 850 26.19 3.68 15.60
CA GLN A 850 25.20 4.34 14.75
C GLN A 850 25.85 5.30 13.75
N TRP A 851 25.22 5.50 12.59
CA TRP A 851 25.68 6.49 11.61
C TRP A 851 24.50 7.12 10.86
N VAL A 852 24.72 8.36 10.43
CA VAL A 852 23.76 9.16 9.67
C VAL A 852 23.87 8.83 8.19
N VAL A 853 22.73 8.78 7.48
CA VAL A 853 22.71 8.50 6.03
C VAL A 853 22.03 9.59 5.21
N SER A 854 21.65 10.71 5.82
CA SER A 854 20.96 11.80 5.13
C SER A 854 21.27 13.18 5.71
N ASP A 855 21.33 14.20 4.85
CA ASP A 855 21.48 15.62 5.23
C ASP A 855 20.29 16.17 6.03
N ARG A 856 19.18 15.42 6.07
CA ARG A 856 17.90 15.80 6.68
C ARG A 856 17.53 14.96 7.89
N TRP A 857 18.51 14.27 8.47
CA TRP A 857 18.31 13.27 9.51
C TRP A 857 17.63 13.78 10.79
N LEU A 858 17.71 15.08 11.12
CA LEU A 858 17.03 15.65 12.30
C LEU A 858 15.69 16.35 12.00
N ASP A 859 15.31 16.50 10.72
CA ASP A 859 14.17 17.35 10.34
C ASP A 859 12.86 16.91 11.01
N ALA A 860 12.58 15.60 11.03
CA ALA A 860 11.36 15.06 11.64
C ALA A 860 11.31 15.32 13.15
N ALA A 861 12.40 15.04 13.89
CA ALA A 861 12.44 15.22 15.33
C ALA A 861 12.32 16.70 15.74
N ILE A 862 13.02 17.59 15.03
CA ILE A 862 12.93 19.05 15.26
C ILE A 862 11.50 19.53 14.99
N TYR A 863 10.89 19.11 13.88
CA TYR A 863 9.51 19.48 13.56
C TYR A 863 8.53 19.04 14.66
N ILE A 864 8.64 17.80 15.13
CA ILE A 864 7.77 17.24 16.18
C ILE A 864 7.88 18.05 17.47
N LEU A 865 9.11 18.31 17.95
CA LEU A 865 9.36 19.10 19.16
C LEU A 865 8.91 20.56 19.03
N ASP A 866 9.06 21.15 17.84
CA ASP A 866 8.67 22.53 17.61
C ASP A 866 7.16 22.72 17.55
N LYS A 867 6.44 21.78 16.91
CA LYS A 867 4.97 21.83 16.76
C LYS A 867 4.20 21.33 17.98
N ASN A 868 4.78 20.45 18.79
CA ASN A 868 4.09 19.83 19.91
C ASN A 868 4.82 20.12 21.23
N LYS A 869 4.41 21.19 21.93
CA LYS A 869 5.02 21.58 23.21
C LYS A 869 4.76 20.59 24.36
N GLY A 870 3.83 19.66 24.18
CA GLY A 870 3.60 18.55 25.10
C GLY A 870 4.57 17.39 24.93
N ILE A 871 5.47 17.39 23.94
CA ILE A 871 6.46 16.32 23.72
C ILE A 871 7.83 16.78 24.24
N GLY A 872 8.40 16.02 25.17
CA GLY A 872 9.69 16.33 25.80
C GLY A 872 10.91 15.72 25.11
N ALA A 873 10.74 14.58 24.44
CA ALA A 873 11.80 13.92 23.69
C ALA A 873 11.25 13.12 22.50
N VAL A 874 12.07 12.97 21.48
CA VAL A 874 11.78 12.19 20.26
C VAL A 874 12.93 11.22 20.00
N SER A 875 12.65 9.96 19.66
CA SER A 875 13.69 9.00 19.24
C SER A 875 13.17 8.07 18.14
N TRP A 876 14.08 7.42 17.43
CA TRP A 876 13.79 6.36 16.46
C TRP A 876 13.88 4.95 17.04
N GLY A 877 14.31 4.82 18.29
CA GLY A 877 14.17 3.61 19.09
C GLY A 877 13.17 3.85 20.21
N ALA A 878 12.18 2.96 20.34
CA ALA A 878 11.21 3.00 21.42
C ALA A 878 10.84 1.58 21.85
N GLY A 879 10.25 1.43 23.02
CA GLY A 879 9.77 0.13 23.48
C GLY A 879 8.49 0.23 24.28
N TRP A 880 7.87 -0.92 24.45
CA TRP A 880 6.70 -1.12 25.29
C TRP A 880 7.01 -2.14 26.38
N PHE A 881 6.25 -2.10 27.47
CA PHE A 881 6.31 -3.15 28.49
C PHE A 881 5.21 -4.16 28.30
N GLU A 882 5.57 -5.43 28.29
CA GLU A 882 4.60 -6.50 28.48
C GLU A 882 4.05 -6.47 29.91
N LYS A 883 2.80 -6.93 30.06
CA LYS A 883 2.13 -6.93 31.36
C LYS A 883 2.95 -7.76 32.35
N ASN A 884 3.36 -7.13 33.45
CA ASN A 884 4.22 -7.69 34.50
C ASN A 884 5.68 -7.95 34.10
N LEU A 885 6.16 -7.41 32.97
CA LEU A 885 7.58 -7.41 32.61
C LEU A 885 8.15 -5.99 32.66
N LEU A 886 9.39 -5.89 33.13
CA LEU A 886 10.17 -4.63 33.13
C LEU A 886 10.98 -4.46 31.84
N THR A 887 10.82 -5.38 30.91
CA THR A 887 11.50 -5.41 29.63
C THR A 887 10.49 -5.81 28.57
N GLY A 888 10.59 -5.23 27.38
CA GLY A 888 9.83 -5.63 26.21
C GLY A 888 10.60 -5.26 24.95
N PRO A 889 10.10 -5.63 23.76
CA PRO A 889 10.82 -5.40 22.52
C PRO A 889 10.96 -3.90 22.24
N ILE A 890 12.17 -3.50 21.80
CA ILE A 890 12.41 -2.19 21.20
C ILE A 890 12.08 -2.29 19.70
N VAL A 891 11.40 -1.29 19.13
CA VAL A 891 10.88 -1.30 17.75
C VAL A 891 11.97 -1.47 16.69
N ASP A 892 13.22 -1.13 17.03
CA ASP A 892 14.38 -1.25 16.13
C ASP A 892 14.56 -2.69 15.60
N TYR A 893 14.09 -3.69 16.35
CA TYR A 893 14.17 -5.11 15.98
C TYR A 893 12.90 -5.65 15.29
N MET A 894 11.87 -4.83 15.09
CA MET A 894 10.61 -5.28 14.48
C MET A 894 10.63 -5.03 12.96
N PRO A 895 10.22 -6.02 12.12
CA PRO A 895 10.30 -5.93 10.65
C PRO A 895 9.57 -4.74 10.02
N ASN A 896 8.74 -4.03 10.76
CA ASN A 896 8.11 -2.79 10.35
C ASN A 896 8.06 -1.92 11.59
N ARG A 897 8.57 -0.70 11.47
CA ARG A 897 8.82 0.30 12.52
C ARG A 897 7.57 0.76 13.29
N GLY A 898 6.50 -0.02 13.35
CA GLY A 898 5.33 0.22 14.20
C GLY A 898 4.53 1.47 13.85
N ILE A 899 4.72 2.05 12.66
CA ILE A 899 4.01 3.26 12.21
C ILE A 899 3.44 3.04 10.81
N LYS A 900 2.24 3.59 10.55
CA LYS A 900 1.60 3.51 9.24
C LYS A 900 2.24 4.52 8.28
N PRO A 901 2.23 4.28 6.95
CA PRO A 901 2.88 5.18 5.97
C PRO A 901 2.43 6.65 6.02
N TRP A 902 1.21 6.95 6.50
CA TRP A 902 0.71 8.33 6.65
C TRP A 902 1.01 8.97 7.99
N GLN A 903 1.62 8.29 8.96
CA GLN A 903 1.86 8.84 10.30
C GLN A 903 3.32 9.32 10.44
N LEU A 904 3.52 10.50 11.03
CA LEU A 904 4.86 11.08 11.25
C LEU A 904 5.52 10.56 12.54
N TYR A 905 4.72 10.41 13.59
CA TYR A 905 5.16 9.87 14.88
C TYR A 905 3.98 9.23 15.62
N ARG A 906 4.30 8.53 16.71
CA ARG A 906 3.33 8.07 17.71
C ARG A 906 3.85 8.35 19.11
N ASP A 907 2.96 8.63 20.04
CA ASP A 907 3.25 9.04 21.42
C ASP A 907 2.72 8.03 22.46
N ASP A 908 2.07 6.96 22.01
CA ASP A 908 1.58 5.83 22.81
C ASP A 908 2.68 4.77 23.03
N ILE A 909 3.82 5.21 23.60
CA ILE A 909 5.02 4.38 23.85
C ILE A 909 5.44 4.43 25.32
N SER A 910 6.05 3.34 25.81
CA SER A 910 6.44 3.25 27.22
C SER A 910 7.77 3.95 27.49
N TYR A 911 8.78 3.75 26.65
CA TYR A 911 10.10 4.36 26.80
C TYR A 911 10.80 4.55 25.44
N LEU A 912 11.82 5.42 25.41
CA LEU A 912 12.68 5.66 24.24
C LEU A 912 14.05 5.04 24.48
N ALA A 913 14.69 4.54 23.42
CA ALA A 913 16.13 4.30 23.42
C ALA A 913 16.84 5.64 23.23
N THR A 914 17.95 5.85 23.95
CA THR A 914 18.74 7.09 23.84
C THR A 914 19.60 7.13 22.59
N SER A 915 19.84 5.98 21.96
CA SER A 915 20.57 5.82 20.72
C SER A 915 19.81 6.48 19.55
N GLY A 916 19.97 7.78 19.33
CA GLY A 916 19.22 8.61 18.38
C GLY A 916 18.08 9.44 19.00
N LEU A 917 18.15 9.70 20.32
CA LEU A 917 17.18 10.56 21.02
C LEU A 917 17.52 12.04 20.89
N VAL A 918 16.51 12.85 20.61
CA VAL A 918 16.56 14.31 20.49
C VAL A 918 15.69 14.95 21.57
N MET A 919 16.23 15.91 22.32
CA MET A 919 15.48 16.66 23.33
C MET A 919 16.04 18.07 23.57
N GLU A 920 15.26 18.95 24.20
CA GLU A 920 15.75 20.27 24.60
C GLU A 920 16.63 20.16 25.86
N LYS A 921 17.80 20.81 25.85
CA LYS A 921 18.75 20.84 26.97
C LYS A 921 18.12 21.31 28.28
N LYS A 922 17.16 22.24 28.20
CA LYS A 922 16.42 22.74 29.37
C LYS A 922 15.62 21.63 30.07
N ILE A 923 15.06 20.67 29.31
CA ILE A 923 14.30 19.54 29.86
C ILE A 923 15.27 18.59 30.55
N PHE A 924 16.41 18.31 29.92
CA PHE A 924 17.46 17.48 30.52
C PHE A 924 17.96 18.04 31.86
N ASN A 925 18.15 19.36 31.95
CA ASN A 925 18.53 20.02 33.19
C ASN A 925 17.42 19.99 34.26
N LEU A 926 16.14 20.02 33.87
CA LEU A 926 15.01 19.95 34.80
C LEU A 926 14.84 18.59 35.47
N ILE A 927 15.32 17.52 34.82
CA ILE A 927 15.27 16.15 35.34
C ILE A 927 16.58 15.70 36.00
N ASP A 928 17.53 16.64 36.19
CA ASP A 928 18.87 16.40 36.74
C ASP A 928 19.73 15.39 35.95
N GLY A 929 19.44 15.23 34.66
CA GLY A 929 20.14 14.32 33.76
C GLY A 929 19.91 12.83 34.02
N PHE A 930 20.81 11.99 33.50
CA PHE A 930 20.74 10.54 33.70
C PHE A 930 21.12 10.17 35.14
N ASP A 931 20.39 9.21 35.70
CA ASP A 931 20.73 8.61 36.99
C ASP A 931 21.95 7.68 36.86
N GLU A 932 23.05 8.04 37.52
CA GLU A 932 24.31 7.29 37.46
C GLU A 932 24.27 5.94 38.22
N TYR A 933 23.20 5.64 38.98
CA TYR A 933 23.02 4.31 39.58
C TYR A 933 22.99 3.19 38.53
N TYR A 934 22.49 3.50 37.33
CA TYR A 934 22.37 2.57 36.22
C TYR A 934 23.70 2.25 35.52
N ASP A 935 24.81 2.92 35.87
CA ASP A 935 26.12 2.56 35.31
C ASP A 935 26.47 1.08 35.60
N PRO A 936 26.99 0.32 34.63
CA PRO A 936 27.46 0.80 33.33
C PRO A 936 26.38 0.93 32.24
N THR A 937 25.22 0.29 32.35
CA THR A 937 24.08 0.33 31.39
C THR A 937 22.87 -0.43 31.98
N CYS A 938 21.77 -0.47 31.24
CA CYS A 938 20.45 -1.05 31.54
C CYS A 938 19.59 -0.12 32.40
N PHE A 939 18.38 0.16 31.89
CA PHE A 939 17.33 1.01 32.48
C PHE A 939 17.61 2.52 32.51
N GLU A 940 18.79 2.99 32.13
CA GLU A 940 19.11 4.42 32.02
C GLU A 940 18.21 5.16 31.02
N ASP A 941 17.95 4.53 29.88
CA ASP A 941 17.08 5.03 28.81
C ASP A 941 15.61 5.07 29.27
N THR A 942 15.19 4.02 29.97
CA THR A 942 13.84 3.85 30.50
C THR A 942 13.55 4.84 31.62
N ASP A 943 14.50 5.04 32.53
CA ASP A 943 14.39 5.99 33.63
C ASP A 943 14.29 7.43 33.11
N LEU A 944 15.10 7.81 32.12
CA LEU A 944 15.02 9.11 31.46
C LEU A 944 13.62 9.36 30.88
N ALA A 945 13.05 8.37 30.19
CA ALA A 945 11.71 8.48 29.62
C ALA A 945 10.64 8.70 30.71
N PHE A 946 10.76 8.03 31.86
CA PHE A 946 9.84 8.22 32.98
C PHE A 946 10.06 9.57 33.67
N GLN A 947 11.30 10.03 33.83
CA GLN A 947 11.60 11.37 34.33
C GLN A 947 10.95 12.47 33.48
N ILE A 948 10.95 12.32 32.15
CA ILE A 948 10.27 13.25 31.24
C ILE A 948 8.75 13.18 31.43
N LYS A 949 8.17 11.98 31.55
CA LYS A 949 6.73 11.78 31.80
C LYS A 949 6.27 12.37 33.13
N ASP A 950 7.10 12.30 34.15
CA ASP A 950 6.86 12.85 35.48
C ASP A 950 6.75 14.39 35.49
N LEU A 951 7.32 15.06 34.47
CA LEU A 951 7.08 16.49 34.21
C LEU A 951 5.74 16.79 33.53
N GLY A 952 4.90 15.77 33.27
CA GLY A 952 3.66 15.88 32.50
C GLY A 952 3.88 15.97 30.98
N LEU A 953 5.09 15.65 30.49
CA LEU A 953 5.41 15.64 29.07
C LEU A 953 5.26 14.25 28.46
N LYS A 954 4.86 14.19 27.21
CA LYS A 954 4.87 12.97 26.40
C LYS A 954 6.25 12.71 25.80
N ILE A 955 6.45 11.49 25.34
CA ILE A 955 7.60 11.07 24.53
C ILE A 955 7.07 10.60 23.18
N ALA A 956 7.85 10.74 22.11
CA ALA A 956 7.42 10.35 20.78
C ALA A 956 8.45 9.49 20.05
N TYR A 957 7.92 8.53 19.32
CA TYR A 957 8.69 7.67 18.45
C TYR A 957 8.50 8.11 17.00
N THR A 958 9.59 8.28 16.26
CA THR A 958 9.56 8.52 14.83
C THR A 958 10.64 7.72 14.12
N PRO A 959 10.31 6.95 13.07
CA PRO A 959 11.34 6.23 12.31
C PRO A 959 12.13 7.14 11.36
N TYR A 960 11.77 8.41 11.20
CA TYR A 960 12.27 9.27 10.11
C TYR A 960 13.53 10.06 10.49
N LEU A 961 14.37 9.50 11.38
CA LEU A 961 15.65 10.10 11.79
C LEU A 961 16.84 9.75 10.87
N SER A 962 16.62 9.00 9.78
CA SER A 962 17.68 8.58 8.82
C SER A 962 18.99 8.11 9.50
N LEU A 963 18.83 7.35 10.60
CA LEU A 963 19.91 6.70 11.33
C LEU A 963 19.93 5.21 10.98
N MET A 964 21.14 4.67 10.94
CA MET A 964 21.42 3.24 10.87
C MET A 964 22.12 2.81 12.16
N HIS A 965 21.97 1.53 12.50
CA HIS A 965 22.50 0.95 13.71
C HIS A 965 23.08 -0.42 13.41
N LEU A 966 24.31 -0.66 13.86
CA LEU A 966 24.93 -1.97 13.90
C LEU A 966 24.83 -2.48 15.34
N PRO A 967 23.78 -3.24 15.71
CA PRO A 967 23.53 -3.55 17.11
C PRO A 967 24.62 -4.43 17.75
N HIS A 968 24.70 -4.37 19.08
CA HIS A 968 25.51 -5.24 19.94
C HIS A 968 27.03 -5.19 19.73
N GLN A 969 27.58 -4.06 19.28
CA GLN A 969 29.04 -3.94 19.15
C GLN A 969 29.74 -3.70 20.49
N THR A 970 29.07 -3.02 21.42
CA THR A 970 29.64 -2.60 22.71
C THR A 970 29.09 -3.38 23.90
N THR A 971 27.91 -3.97 23.77
CA THR A 971 27.22 -4.73 24.82
C THR A 971 27.27 -6.23 24.53
N LYS A 972 27.73 -7.03 25.49
CA LYS A 972 27.60 -8.49 25.47
C LYS A 972 26.16 -8.89 25.87
N SER A 973 25.16 -8.38 25.16
CA SER A 973 23.76 -8.69 25.38
C SER A 973 23.52 -10.20 25.37
N GLY A 974 22.70 -10.70 26.28
CA GLY A 974 22.47 -12.13 26.47
C GLY A 974 23.54 -12.88 27.28
N SER A 975 24.63 -12.22 27.71
CA SER A 975 25.60 -12.83 28.64
C SER A 975 25.08 -12.86 30.09
N ASN A 976 25.57 -13.80 30.89
CA ASN A 976 25.25 -13.88 32.34
C ASN A 976 25.55 -12.58 33.10
N GLY A 977 26.57 -11.82 32.68
CA GLY A 977 26.88 -10.52 33.28
C GLY A 977 25.83 -9.47 32.96
N HIS A 978 25.34 -9.44 31.71
CA HIS A 978 24.30 -8.52 31.28
C HIS A 978 22.94 -8.83 31.94
N SER A 979 22.56 -10.10 32.06
CA SER A 979 21.33 -10.50 32.75
C SER A 979 21.32 -10.05 34.22
N LYS A 980 22.45 -10.18 34.93
CA LYS A 980 22.57 -9.70 36.33
C LYS A 980 22.42 -8.19 36.44
N LEU A 981 22.95 -7.43 35.48
CA LEU A 981 22.77 -5.97 35.44
C LEU A 981 21.32 -5.61 35.19
N MET A 982 20.65 -6.27 34.23
CA MET A 982 19.22 -6.10 33.98
C MET A 982 18.38 -6.37 35.22
N ASP A 983 18.62 -7.46 35.95
CA ASP A 983 17.88 -7.79 37.18
C ASP A 983 18.10 -6.74 38.28
N LYS A 984 19.36 -6.37 38.54
CA LYS A 984 19.72 -5.38 39.57
C LYS A 984 19.11 -4.01 39.25
N ASN A 985 19.34 -3.51 38.04
CA ASN A 985 18.91 -2.18 37.63
C ASN A 985 17.40 -2.11 37.42
N GLY A 986 16.78 -3.18 36.91
CA GLY A 986 15.32 -3.28 36.81
C GLY A 986 14.64 -3.30 38.18
N GLY A 987 15.23 -3.98 39.17
CA GLY A 987 14.77 -3.95 40.55
C GLY A 987 14.77 -2.53 41.12
N TYR A 988 15.89 -1.81 40.96
CA TYR A 988 16.00 -0.41 41.38
C TYR A 988 15.01 0.51 40.66
N PHE A 989 14.89 0.41 39.33
CA PHE A 989 13.92 1.17 38.54
C PHE A 989 12.49 0.98 39.07
N LYS A 990 12.10 -0.28 39.32
CA LYS A 990 10.77 -0.61 39.83
C LYS A 990 10.54 -0.06 41.23
N GLU A 991 11.51 -0.16 42.13
CA GLU A 991 11.41 0.40 43.48
C GLU A 991 11.27 1.93 43.43
N LYS A 992 12.19 2.60 42.72
CA LYS A 992 12.21 4.05 42.52
C LYS A 992 10.88 4.59 42.01
N TRP A 993 10.31 4.00 40.95
CA TRP A 993 9.09 4.51 40.33
C TRP A 993 7.80 4.10 41.05
N ASN A 994 7.79 2.97 41.78
CA ASN A 994 6.65 2.67 42.68
C ASN A 994 6.55 3.67 43.83
N GLU A 995 7.68 4.14 44.36
CA GLU A 995 7.70 5.14 45.42
C GLU A 995 7.45 6.55 44.90
N LYS A 996 8.04 6.89 43.74
CA LYS A 996 7.98 8.25 43.18
C LYS A 996 6.65 8.57 42.49
N ASN A 997 6.19 7.70 41.59
CA ASN A 997 4.97 7.92 40.81
C ASN A 997 4.41 6.58 40.27
N PRO A 998 3.63 5.84 41.08
CA PRO A 998 3.15 4.51 40.71
C PRO A 998 2.16 4.53 39.54
N ASP A 999 1.48 5.65 39.31
CA ASP A 999 0.50 5.79 38.22
C ASP A 999 1.19 5.73 36.85
N ILE A 1000 2.33 6.40 36.66
CA ILE A 1000 3.11 6.35 35.41
C ILE A 1000 3.56 4.92 35.07
N LEU A 1001 3.97 4.15 36.09
CA LEU A 1001 4.37 2.76 35.92
C LEU A 1001 3.17 1.88 35.50
N ASN A 1002 2.03 2.05 36.17
CA ASN A 1002 0.79 1.33 35.86
C ASN A 1002 0.23 1.68 34.47
N GLU A 1003 0.20 2.96 34.10
CA GLU A 1003 -0.19 3.42 32.76
C GLU A 1003 0.71 2.79 31.69
N SER A 1004 2.02 2.81 31.91
CA SER A 1004 2.99 2.27 30.95
C SER A 1004 2.88 0.76 30.75
N TRP A 1005 2.43 0.00 31.76
CA TRP A 1005 2.12 -1.43 31.65
C TRP A 1005 0.79 -1.73 30.93
N ASN A 1006 -0.13 -0.78 30.89
CA ASN A 1006 -1.43 -0.95 30.25
C ASN A 1006 -1.43 -0.57 28.76
N LEU A 1007 -0.38 0.10 28.25
CA LEU A 1007 -0.27 0.52 26.85
C LEU A 1007 -0.32 -0.65 25.83
N ILE A 1008 0.16 -1.86 26.18
CA ILE A 1008 0.18 -3.00 25.23
C ILE A 1008 -1.22 -3.55 24.91
N LYS A 1009 -2.23 -3.31 25.74
CA LYS A 1009 -3.59 -3.80 25.49
C LYS A 1009 -4.22 -3.28 24.20
N ASN A 1010 -3.72 -2.18 23.64
CA ASN A 1010 -4.30 -1.52 22.45
C ASN A 1010 -3.48 -1.68 21.16
N ILE A 1011 -2.39 -2.47 21.18
CA ILE A 1011 -1.45 -2.57 20.03
C ILE A 1011 -1.66 -3.86 19.23
N TYR A 1012 -2.25 -4.88 19.85
CA TYR A 1012 -2.55 -6.18 19.22
C TYR A 1012 -4.02 -6.37 18.84
N ASP A 1013 -4.87 -5.37 19.11
CA ASP A 1013 -6.25 -5.23 18.62
C ASP A 1013 -6.29 -4.22 17.46
#